data_AF-A0A423WA47-F1
#
_entry.id   AF-A0A423WA47-F1
#
_cell.length_a   1.000
_cell.length_b   1.000
_cell.length_c   1.000
_cell.angle_alpha   90.00
_cell.angle_beta   90.00
_cell.angle_gamma   90.00
#
_symmetry.space_group_name_H-M   'P 1'
#
loop_
_entity.id
_entity.type
_entity.pdbx_description
1 polymer ?
#
loop_
_entity_poly.entity_id
_entity_poly.type
_entity_poly.pdbx_seq_one_letter_code
_entity_poly.pdbx_strand_id
1 'polypeptide(L)'
;MAQDEIKLPLIDLSGYINPKNPGDKERVIAEVRDACSQFGFFQATGHGVPLSLQKGLLSSIDTLFALPEEAKLALSYLKNPSRRGWEKSGMSLREGDALPDSKEAYYIGREDPVIEHHGFYGPNVWPDLPNDQFRDPVWEYYQATADLGKKIWEILLLALGHPLSIMETFAKKPMVQMKMIRYPSLAATLPGQFGVGAHKDFGGVTVLLQDPGKHGLEVWEEHKEVWVPVPALENVYVINCGDMIMKWSGGQFKSALHRVINKADNDARLSCATFFHGDVYATNPLNPSDPSKETVVSGRLVKTVPLGSPCHDPHYDEALCAMLQSEWGFSPVHIESSSSVQDPIFANASCDPFTPRNSTCLLGNYVAYAVNVTGVDDIAATIRFADANNIRLVIRNTGHDYLGRSTGAGALAIWTHNLKGQEIKDWSDAEYTGKAIKIAAGVQGFEALEASSAAGLVVVTGECPTVGIAGGYTQSGGHSPLSGAFGLSAHNTLEFEVVTADGRLVTASPSTKDHADLFWALSGSGSGNFGVVVSVTLRAHEDAVTSGTAFNISQPGLDYPAVANAWHALLPDLLDSGLQITYYAATSQMGVVSLTGYNHTQADLEARLVPFVEFMATQGFDLQPSYTQFDSYHDHYAHYYGPLPAGALGVAGEWLMGGRLLSRAVLPDFGPTLNQTLQLGVNLIAQAMNTTRFATPATRAVLPQWQDTLVMSTYVLPWSFEVPFADMVATQDYITTVVMPIVESATPGAGAYINEANYLQEDWQEVFYGSNYPELLVVKKKYDPKGIFFNEHVLT
;
A
#
# COMPACT_ATOMS: atom_id res chain seq x y z
N MET A 1 20.88 -16.02 -51.46
CA MET A 1 21.07 -14.60 -51.10
C MET A 1 21.25 -14.58 -49.60
N ALA A 2 22.40 -14.14 -49.10
CA ALA A 2 22.64 -14.01 -47.67
C ALA A 2 21.64 -12.97 -47.13
N GLN A 3 20.87 -13.32 -46.11
CA GLN A 3 20.12 -12.33 -45.33
C GLN A 3 21.15 -11.40 -44.70
N ASP A 4 21.12 -10.11 -45.02
CA ASP A 4 21.98 -9.13 -44.36
C ASP A 4 21.73 -9.17 -42.86
N GLU A 5 22.71 -9.68 -42.11
CA GLU A 5 22.71 -9.83 -40.66
C GLU A 5 22.60 -8.43 -40.02
N ILE A 6 21.52 -8.16 -39.29
CA ILE A 6 21.35 -6.88 -38.57
C ILE A 6 22.38 -6.83 -37.43
N LYS A 7 23.17 -5.77 -37.37
CA LYS A 7 24.13 -5.52 -36.28
C LYS A 7 23.88 -4.15 -35.67
N LEU A 8 23.88 -4.10 -34.35
CA LEU A 8 23.83 -2.82 -33.63
C LEU A 8 25.10 -2.01 -33.92
N PRO A 9 25.01 -0.67 -34.10
CA PRO A 9 26.16 0.18 -34.32
C PRO A 9 27.18 0.07 -33.18
N LEU A 10 28.47 0.02 -33.53
CA LEU A 10 29.60 0.13 -32.61
C LEU A 10 30.25 1.50 -32.80
N ILE A 11 30.10 2.37 -31.82
CA ILE A 11 30.47 3.79 -31.90
C ILE A 11 31.68 4.04 -31.01
N ASP A 12 32.70 4.72 -31.55
CA ASP A 12 33.86 5.17 -30.78
C ASP A 12 33.61 6.57 -30.22
N LEU A 13 33.36 6.64 -28.90
CA LEU A 13 33.09 7.88 -28.18
C LEU A 13 34.34 8.72 -27.94
N SER A 14 35.54 8.22 -28.27
CA SER A 14 36.79 8.99 -28.10
C SER A 14 36.77 10.29 -28.89
N GLY A 15 36.09 10.34 -30.04
CA GLY A 15 35.90 11.56 -30.82
C GLY A 15 35.07 12.64 -30.11
N TYR A 16 34.22 12.26 -29.16
CA TYR A 16 33.47 13.22 -28.34
C TYR A 16 34.24 13.59 -27.07
N ILE A 17 34.82 12.60 -26.41
CA ILE A 17 35.47 12.72 -25.11
C ILE A 17 36.85 13.40 -25.22
N ASN A 18 37.62 13.06 -26.26
CA ASN A 18 38.96 13.57 -26.51
C ASN A 18 39.17 13.78 -28.03
N PRO A 19 38.47 14.77 -28.64
CA PRO A 19 38.56 15.03 -30.07
C PRO A 19 40.00 15.39 -30.47
N LYS A 20 40.49 14.79 -31.55
CA LYS A 20 41.83 15.05 -32.08
C LYS A 20 41.80 15.92 -33.33
N ASN A 21 40.70 15.91 -34.08
CA ASN A 21 40.50 16.64 -35.31
C ASN A 21 39.20 17.47 -35.27
N PRO A 22 39.12 18.58 -36.03
CA PRO A 22 37.85 19.25 -36.28
C PRO A 22 36.83 18.28 -36.90
N GLY A 23 35.59 18.27 -36.42
CA GLY A 23 34.53 17.37 -36.91
C GLY A 23 34.36 16.07 -36.10
N ASP A 24 35.30 15.72 -35.21
CA ASP A 24 35.23 14.47 -34.44
C ASP A 24 33.99 14.40 -33.55
N LYS A 25 33.63 15.52 -32.91
CA LYS A 25 32.44 15.60 -32.05
C LYS A 25 31.16 15.46 -32.88
N GLU A 26 31.09 16.20 -33.98
CA GLU A 26 29.93 16.22 -34.87
C GLU A 26 29.67 14.84 -35.48
N ARG A 27 30.74 14.11 -35.82
CA ARG A 27 30.65 12.72 -36.29
C ARG A 27 30.04 11.80 -35.22
N VAL A 28 30.55 11.83 -33.98
CA VAL A 28 30.01 10.98 -32.90
C VAL A 28 28.55 11.34 -32.59
N ILE A 29 28.21 12.63 -32.57
CA ILE A 29 26.82 13.08 -32.37
C ILE A 29 25.90 12.53 -33.47
N ALA A 30 26.33 12.55 -34.73
CA ALA A 30 25.56 12.00 -35.84
C ALA A 30 25.40 10.47 -35.75
N GLU A 31 26.49 9.74 -35.45
CA GLU A 31 26.44 8.28 -35.30
C GLU A 31 25.51 7.86 -34.15
N VAL A 32 25.55 8.56 -33.01
CA VAL A 32 24.65 8.30 -31.88
C VAL A 32 23.21 8.67 -32.23
N ARG A 33 22.98 9.79 -32.92
CA ARG A 33 21.63 10.16 -33.41
C ARG A 33 21.03 9.02 -34.23
N ASP A 34 21.77 8.56 -35.24
CA ASP A 34 21.29 7.55 -36.18
C ASP A 34 21.00 6.23 -35.46
N ALA A 35 21.91 5.80 -34.58
CA ALA A 35 21.73 4.58 -33.80
C ALA A 35 20.53 4.64 -32.84
N CYS A 36 20.36 5.75 -32.11
CA CYS A 36 19.24 5.96 -31.20
C CYS A 36 17.90 6.10 -31.94
N SER A 37 17.89 6.73 -33.11
CA SER A 37 16.69 6.87 -33.95
C SER A 37 16.27 5.55 -34.59
N GLN A 38 17.23 4.70 -34.98
CA GLN A 38 16.93 3.43 -35.61
C GLN A 38 16.63 2.31 -34.61
N PHE A 39 17.47 2.17 -33.58
CA PHE A 39 17.43 1.03 -32.67
C PHE A 39 17.13 1.41 -31.22
N GLY A 40 17.38 2.66 -30.81
CA GLY A 40 17.40 3.01 -29.39
C GLY A 40 18.52 2.33 -28.60
N PHE A 41 19.47 1.70 -29.30
CA PHE A 41 20.55 0.88 -28.76
C PHE A 41 21.81 1.04 -29.61
N PHE A 42 22.98 1.04 -28.97
CA PHE A 42 24.28 0.92 -29.62
C PHE A 42 25.33 0.36 -28.67
N GLN A 43 26.46 -0.08 -29.22
CA GLN A 43 27.65 -0.44 -28.46
C GLN A 43 28.66 0.71 -28.52
N ALA A 44 29.38 0.95 -27.42
CA ALA A 44 30.29 2.07 -27.26
C ALA A 44 31.71 1.61 -26.90
N THR A 45 32.69 2.08 -27.67
CA THR A 45 34.14 2.02 -27.37
C THR A 45 34.67 3.42 -27.07
N GLY A 46 35.92 3.52 -26.60
CA GLY A 46 36.55 4.83 -26.34
C GLY A 46 35.81 5.68 -25.30
N HIS A 47 34.98 5.05 -24.47
CA HIS A 47 34.06 5.67 -23.51
C HIS A 47 34.76 6.23 -22.26
N GLY A 48 36.06 5.94 -22.08
CA GLY A 48 36.89 6.54 -21.03
C GLY A 48 36.81 5.88 -19.64
N VAL A 49 36.03 4.80 -19.47
CA VAL A 49 36.04 4.02 -18.22
C VAL A 49 37.19 3.01 -18.28
N PRO A 50 38.16 3.03 -17.34
CA PRO A 50 39.31 2.13 -17.37
C PRO A 50 38.93 0.65 -17.39
N LEU A 51 39.62 -0.15 -18.20
CA LEU A 51 39.41 -1.59 -18.27
C LEU A 51 39.70 -2.29 -16.92
N SER A 52 40.63 -1.76 -16.12
CA SER A 52 40.91 -2.24 -14.77
C SER A 52 39.70 -2.12 -13.84
N LEU A 53 38.93 -1.04 -13.92
CA LEU A 53 37.70 -0.85 -13.12
C LEU A 53 36.59 -1.80 -13.56
N GLN A 54 36.44 -2.02 -14.86
CA GLN A 54 35.47 -3.00 -15.39
C GLN A 54 35.77 -4.41 -14.86
N LYS A 55 37.04 -4.84 -14.91
CA LYS A 55 37.48 -6.13 -14.38
C LYS A 55 37.34 -6.21 -12.86
N GLY A 56 37.69 -5.14 -12.15
CA GLY A 56 37.54 -5.04 -10.70
C GLY A 56 36.07 -5.16 -10.26
N LEU A 57 35.15 -4.54 -10.98
CA LEU A 57 33.72 -4.68 -10.71
C LEU A 57 33.24 -6.13 -10.91
N LEU A 58 33.58 -6.78 -12.04
CA LEU A 58 33.17 -8.18 -12.27
C LEU A 58 33.67 -9.10 -11.14
N SER A 59 34.91 -8.91 -10.68
CA SER A 59 35.45 -9.62 -9.51
C SER A 59 34.68 -9.31 -8.21
N SER A 60 34.24 -8.06 -8.03
CA SER A 60 33.44 -7.66 -6.86
C SER A 60 32.04 -8.30 -6.88
N ILE A 61 31.43 -8.37 -8.06
CA ILE A 61 30.12 -9.02 -8.28
C ILE A 61 30.21 -10.51 -7.95
N ASP A 62 31.24 -11.21 -8.42
CA ASP A 62 31.47 -12.61 -8.06
C ASP A 62 31.66 -12.81 -6.56
N THR A 63 32.45 -11.95 -5.92
CA THR A 63 32.70 -11.99 -4.47
C THR A 63 31.40 -11.83 -3.68
N LEU A 64 30.56 -10.87 -4.07
CA LEU A 64 29.26 -10.62 -3.44
C LEU A 64 28.32 -11.82 -3.58
N PHE A 65 28.15 -12.35 -4.79
CA PHE A 65 27.17 -13.42 -5.01
C PHE A 65 27.65 -14.79 -4.53
N ALA A 66 28.93 -14.94 -4.23
CA ALA A 66 29.52 -16.09 -3.53
C ALA A 66 29.27 -16.08 -2.01
N LEU A 67 28.78 -14.97 -1.43
CA LEU A 67 28.41 -14.93 -0.01
C LEU A 67 27.33 -15.97 0.32
N PRO A 68 27.35 -16.54 1.54
CA PRO A 68 26.27 -17.40 2.03
C PRO A 68 24.91 -16.71 1.91
N GLU A 69 23.88 -17.48 1.61
CA GLU A 69 22.53 -16.94 1.36
C GLU A 69 22.00 -16.12 2.55
N GLU A 70 22.27 -16.55 3.79
CA GLU A 70 21.91 -15.83 5.01
C GLU A 70 22.52 -14.41 5.06
N ALA A 71 23.80 -14.28 4.69
CA ALA A 71 24.47 -12.98 4.61
C ALA A 71 23.85 -12.09 3.53
N LYS A 72 23.44 -12.66 2.40
CA LYS A 72 22.74 -11.92 1.33
C LYS A 72 21.33 -11.51 1.75
N LEU A 73 20.59 -12.36 2.47
CA LEU A 73 19.26 -12.06 3.04
C LEU A 73 19.29 -10.94 4.09
N ALA A 74 20.38 -10.83 4.85
CA ALA A 74 20.60 -9.69 5.75
C ALA A 74 20.66 -8.35 4.98
N LEU A 75 21.17 -8.38 3.75
CA LEU A 75 21.31 -7.23 2.86
C LEU A 75 20.09 -7.03 1.94
N SER A 76 18.94 -7.68 2.20
CA SER A 76 17.80 -7.64 1.27
C SER A 76 17.31 -6.21 1.00
N TYR A 77 17.08 -5.90 -0.28
CA TYR A 77 16.56 -4.60 -0.71
C TYR A 77 15.15 -4.30 -0.19
N LEU A 78 14.41 -5.33 0.27
CA LEU A 78 13.09 -5.17 0.91
C LEU A 78 13.18 -4.53 2.30
N LYS A 79 14.33 -4.63 2.97
CA LYS A 79 14.56 -4.06 4.31
C LYS A 79 15.00 -2.60 4.25
N ASN A 80 15.30 -2.07 3.07
CA ASN A 80 15.80 -0.72 2.88
C ASN A 80 14.72 0.15 2.21
N PRO A 81 14.28 1.26 2.85
CA PRO A 81 13.27 2.17 2.29
C PRO A 81 13.62 2.78 0.94
N SER A 82 14.90 2.85 0.59
CA SER A 82 15.43 3.34 -0.70
C SER A 82 15.72 2.20 -1.69
N ARG A 83 15.24 0.98 -1.41
CA ARG A 83 15.37 -0.22 -2.26
C ARG A 83 16.83 -0.55 -2.61
N ARG A 84 17.76 -0.33 -1.67
CA ARG A 84 19.19 -0.69 -1.79
C ARG A 84 19.47 -2.05 -1.20
N GLY A 85 20.32 -2.85 -1.85
CA GLY A 85 20.71 -4.18 -1.38
C GLY A 85 20.38 -5.31 -2.34
N TRP A 86 20.29 -6.54 -1.82
CA TRP A 86 20.18 -7.78 -2.58
C TRP A 86 18.74 -8.16 -2.95
N GLU A 87 18.56 -8.60 -4.19
CA GLU A 87 17.35 -9.23 -4.75
C GLU A 87 17.69 -10.69 -5.07
N LYS A 88 16.92 -11.62 -4.49
CA LYS A 88 17.06 -13.06 -4.72
C LYS A 88 16.49 -13.45 -6.09
N SER A 89 17.05 -14.51 -6.68
CA SER A 89 16.47 -15.17 -7.85
C SER A 89 15.00 -15.53 -7.64
N GLY A 90 14.19 -15.29 -8.67
CA GLY A 90 12.75 -15.53 -8.66
C GLY A 90 11.90 -14.44 -8.02
N MET A 91 12.49 -13.33 -7.54
CA MET A 91 11.71 -12.22 -6.95
C MET A 91 11.11 -11.25 -7.98
N SER A 92 11.52 -11.32 -9.25
CA SER A 92 10.97 -10.50 -10.33
C SER A 92 10.24 -11.38 -11.35
N LEU A 93 8.98 -11.07 -11.64
CA LEU A 93 8.21 -11.63 -12.75
C LEU A 93 7.68 -10.48 -13.60
N ARG A 94 7.93 -10.52 -14.91
CA ARG A 94 7.42 -9.51 -15.85
C ARG A 94 6.08 -9.96 -16.40
N GLU A 95 5.22 -8.99 -16.69
CA GLU A 95 3.94 -9.23 -17.33
C GLU A 95 4.14 -9.95 -18.68
N GLY A 96 3.49 -11.10 -18.85
CA GLY A 96 3.56 -11.91 -20.07
C GLY A 96 4.64 -12.99 -20.09
N ASP A 97 5.56 -13.03 -19.12
CA ASP A 97 6.53 -14.12 -19.00
C ASP A 97 5.95 -15.33 -18.25
N ALA A 98 6.35 -16.53 -18.67
CA ALA A 98 5.85 -17.78 -18.08
C ALA A 98 6.52 -18.16 -16.75
N LEU A 99 7.71 -17.63 -16.46
CA LEU A 99 8.51 -17.98 -15.28
C LEU A 99 9.23 -16.73 -14.74
N PRO A 100 9.40 -16.61 -13.40
CA PRO A 100 10.17 -15.52 -12.80
C PRO A 100 11.62 -15.47 -13.32
N ASP A 101 12.20 -14.28 -13.35
CA ASP A 101 13.59 -14.05 -13.74
C ASP A 101 14.53 -14.92 -12.88
N SER A 102 15.42 -15.65 -13.56
CA SER A 102 16.43 -16.50 -12.92
C SER A 102 17.59 -15.74 -12.28
N LYS A 103 17.70 -14.43 -12.50
CA LYS A 103 18.80 -13.60 -12.02
C LYS A 103 18.72 -13.36 -10.50
N GLU A 104 19.88 -13.27 -9.85
CA GLU A 104 20.00 -12.49 -8.61
C GLU A 104 20.62 -11.12 -8.91
N ALA A 105 20.29 -10.10 -8.11
CA ALA A 105 20.77 -8.73 -8.33
C ALA A 105 21.14 -8.01 -7.03
N TYR A 106 21.92 -6.94 -7.15
CA TYR A 106 22.28 -6.06 -6.05
C TYR A 106 22.23 -4.60 -6.48
N TYR A 107 21.52 -3.79 -5.71
CA TYR A 107 21.22 -2.40 -6.03
C TYR A 107 22.00 -1.45 -5.15
N ILE A 108 22.72 -0.54 -5.79
CA ILE A 108 23.23 0.69 -5.18
C ILE A 108 22.72 1.91 -5.96
N GLY A 109 22.92 3.09 -5.43
CA GLY A 109 22.73 4.33 -6.16
C GLY A 109 23.59 5.44 -5.58
N ARG A 110 23.20 6.69 -5.82
CA ARG A 110 23.91 7.83 -5.20
C ARG A 110 23.87 7.67 -3.68
N GLU A 111 25.01 7.95 -3.05
CA GLU A 111 25.15 7.92 -1.60
C GLU A 111 24.56 9.23 -1.05
N ASP A 112 23.37 9.13 -0.46
CA ASP A 112 22.70 10.24 0.21
C ASP A 112 22.51 9.87 1.68
N PRO A 113 22.91 10.72 2.64
CA PRO A 113 22.85 10.38 4.07
C PRO A 113 21.41 10.35 4.62
N VAL A 114 20.45 10.91 3.88
CA VAL A 114 19.05 11.04 4.28
C VAL A 114 18.18 10.34 3.25
N ILE A 115 17.21 9.58 3.73
CA ILE A 115 16.16 9.00 2.88
C ILE A 115 15.22 10.13 2.45
N GLU A 116 15.18 10.40 1.16
CA GLU A 116 14.32 11.41 0.54
C GLU A 116 13.65 10.75 -0.67
N HIS A 117 12.32 10.68 -0.66
CA HIS A 117 11.52 9.88 -1.61
C HIS A 117 11.89 8.39 -1.61
N HIS A 118 11.05 7.59 -0.94
CA HIS A 118 11.18 6.13 -0.88
C HIS A 118 11.48 5.53 -2.26
N GLY A 119 12.48 4.64 -2.32
CA GLY A 119 12.99 4.02 -3.55
C GLY A 119 14.06 4.80 -4.33
N PHE A 120 14.27 6.10 -4.05
CA PHE A 120 15.13 6.95 -4.89
C PHE A 120 16.42 7.42 -4.21
N TYR A 121 16.34 8.25 -3.17
CA TYR A 121 17.52 8.75 -2.45
C TYR A 121 17.63 8.11 -1.05
N GLY A 122 18.85 7.83 -0.62
CA GLY A 122 19.15 7.30 0.70
C GLY A 122 20.47 6.52 0.72
N PRO A 123 20.87 6.04 1.91
CA PRO A 123 22.17 5.40 2.09
C PRO A 123 22.18 4.04 1.40
N ASN A 124 23.32 3.71 0.79
CA ASN A 124 23.56 2.37 0.27
C ASN A 124 23.74 1.38 1.44
N VAL A 125 23.28 0.15 1.22
CA VAL A 125 23.61 -0.98 2.08
C VAL A 125 24.86 -1.61 1.50
N TRP A 126 25.88 -1.82 2.32
CA TRP A 126 27.14 -2.43 1.92
C TRP A 126 27.30 -3.78 2.63
N PRO A 127 27.81 -4.83 1.96
CA PRO A 127 28.10 -6.11 2.61
C PRO A 127 29.23 -5.96 3.63
N ASP A 128 29.27 -6.85 4.62
CA ASP A 128 30.39 -6.96 5.57
C ASP A 128 31.61 -7.62 4.89
N LEU A 129 32.22 -6.88 3.98
CA LEU A 129 33.43 -7.24 3.25
C LEU A 129 34.47 -6.12 3.41
N PRO A 130 35.77 -6.43 3.34
CA PRO A 130 36.81 -5.41 3.31
C PRO A 130 36.55 -4.37 2.21
N ASN A 131 36.68 -3.08 2.53
CA ASN A 131 36.34 -2.00 1.60
C ASN A 131 37.09 -2.11 0.26
N ASP A 132 38.37 -2.47 0.30
CA ASP A 132 39.23 -2.64 -0.86
C ASP A 132 38.84 -3.83 -1.76
N GLN A 133 38.06 -4.77 -1.24
CA GLN A 133 37.56 -5.93 -1.98
C GLN A 133 36.19 -5.70 -2.63
N PHE A 134 35.38 -4.77 -2.11
CA PHE A 134 34.03 -4.57 -2.62
C PHE A 134 33.63 -3.09 -2.70
N ARG A 135 33.52 -2.41 -1.56
CA ARG A 135 32.96 -1.04 -1.50
C ARG A 135 33.70 -0.07 -2.42
N ASP A 136 35.03 0.00 -2.29
CA ASP A 136 35.87 0.96 -3.00
C ASP A 136 35.85 0.74 -4.52
N PRO A 137 36.12 -0.47 -5.06
CA PRO A 137 36.07 -0.70 -6.50
C PRO A 137 34.66 -0.54 -7.10
N VAL A 138 33.61 -0.94 -6.36
CA VAL A 138 32.21 -0.76 -6.80
C VAL A 138 31.85 0.73 -6.85
N TRP A 139 32.27 1.50 -5.84
CA TRP A 139 31.98 2.93 -5.78
C TRP A 139 32.73 3.73 -6.84
N GLU A 140 34.02 3.44 -7.05
CA GLU A 140 34.82 4.08 -8.10
C GLU A 140 34.23 3.77 -9.50
N TYR A 141 33.82 2.52 -9.73
CA TYR A 141 33.12 2.14 -10.95
C TYR A 141 31.79 2.89 -11.13
N TYR A 142 30.97 2.96 -10.07
CA TYR A 142 29.70 3.69 -10.08
C TYR A 142 29.88 5.15 -10.49
N GLN A 143 30.89 5.83 -9.94
CA GLN A 143 31.18 7.22 -10.29
C GLN A 143 31.56 7.35 -11.78
N ALA A 144 32.42 6.45 -12.28
CA ALA A 144 32.85 6.47 -13.67
C ALA A 144 31.71 6.21 -14.66
N THR A 145 30.78 5.30 -14.36
CA THR A 145 29.62 5.03 -15.22
C THR A 145 28.51 6.07 -15.08
N ALA A 146 28.34 6.70 -13.91
CA ALA A 146 27.46 7.86 -13.75
C ALA A 146 27.93 9.03 -14.64
N ASP A 147 29.24 9.32 -14.65
CA ASP A 147 29.83 10.34 -15.53
C ASP A 147 29.69 9.99 -17.01
N LEU A 148 29.82 8.71 -17.37
CA LEU A 148 29.57 8.25 -18.73
C LEU A 148 28.09 8.45 -19.12
N GLY A 149 27.14 8.08 -18.24
CA GLY A 149 25.71 8.30 -18.46
C GLY A 149 25.37 9.77 -18.70
N LYS A 150 25.98 10.68 -17.93
CA LYS A 150 25.88 12.13 -18.15
C LYS A 150 26.38 12.55 -19.53
N LYS A 151 27.55 12.05 -19.96
CA LYS A 151 28.11 12.35 -21.29
C LYS A 151 27.23 11.84 -22.43
N ILE A 152 26.62 10.66 -22.27
CA ILE A 152 25.64 10.16 -23.26
C ILE A 152 24.46 11.12 -23.36
N TRP A 153 23.91 11.57 -22.22
CA TRP A 153 22.85 12.59 -22.22
C TRP A 153 23.25 13.87 -22.95
N GLU A 154 24.47 14.38 -22.74
CA GLU A 154 25.00 15.54 -23.46
C GLU A 154 25.03 15.30 -24.99
N ILE A 155 25.47 14.12 -25.42
CA ILE A 155 25.47 13.74 -26.85
C ILE A 155 24.04 13.68 -27.40
N LEU A 156 23.10 13.08 -26.66
CA LEU A 156 21.69 12.96 -27.07
C LEU A 156 21.01 14.33 -27.21
N LEU A 157 21.27 15.26 -26.30
CA LEU A 157 20.75 16.63 -26.37
C LEU A 157 21.27 17.35 -27.62
N LEU A 158 22.58 17.27 -27.88
CA LEU A 158 23.17 17.86 -29.08
C LEU A 158 22.67 17.18 -30.36
N ALA A 159 22.47 15.86 -30.32
CA ALA A 159 21.90 15.09 -31.42
C ALA A 159 20.47 15.57 -31.75
N LEU A 160 19.66 15.91 -30.75
CA LEU A 160 18.33 16.50 -30.92
C LEU A 160 18.35 18.02 -31.22
N GLY A 161 19.53 18.64 -31.29
CA GLY A 161 19.68 20.08 -31.59
C GLY A 161 19.44 21.00 -30.39
N HIS A 162 19.51 20.48 -29.16
CA HIS A 162 19.30 21.24 -27.93
C HIS A 162 20.62 21.63 -27.24
N PRO A 163 20.65 22.75 -26.48
CA PRO A 163 21.84 23.18 -25.76
C PRO A 163 22.10 22.34 -24.51
N LEU A 164 23.37 22.19 -24.14
CA LEU A 164 23.79 21.46 -22.92
C LEU A 164 23.35 22.13 -21.61
N SER A 165 22.98 23.41 -21.65
CA SER A 165 22.45 24.13 -20.47
C SER A 165 21.19 23.47 -19.89
N ILE A 166 20.49 22.64 -20.66
CA ILE A 166 19.38 21.81 -20.16
C ILE A 166 19.84 20.87 -19.02
N MET A 167 21.09 20.37 -19.06
CA MET A 167 21.61 19.50 -18.00
C MET A 167 21.72 20.21 -16.65
N GLU A 168 21.86 21.53 -16.63
CA GLU A 168 21.96 22.32 -15.40
C GLU A 168 20.64 22.35 -14.60
N THR A 169 19.51 22.11 -15.27
CA THR A 169 18.18 22.06 -14.64
C THR A 169 17.66 20.62 -14.52
N PHE A 170 17.87 19.78 -15.53
CA PHE A 170 17.36 18.41 -15.57
C PHE A 170 18.13 17.43 -14.68
N ALA A 171 19.43 17.63 -14.48
CA ALA A 171 20.32 16.68 -13.80
C ALA A 171 21.17 17.36 -12.71
N LYS A 172 20.54 18.20 -11.87
CA LYS A 172 21.21 18.88 -10.76
C LYS A 172 21.49 17.93 -9.59
N LYS A 173 20.53 17.06 -9.29
CA LYS A 173 20.59 15.99 -8.28
C LYS A 173 20.10 14.68 -8.93
N PRO A 174 20.79 14.19 -9.98
CA PRO A 174 20.26 13.16 -10.85
C PRO A 174 20.07 11.85 -10.07
N MET A 175 19.00 11.15 -10.39
CA MET A 175 18.82 9.77 -9.94
C MET A 175 19.71 8.87 -10.79
N VAL A 176 20.68 8.24 -10.14
CA VAL A 176 21.55 7.26 -10.77
C VAL A 176 21.51 5.98 -9.95
N GLN A 177 20.88 4.94 -10.51
CA GLN A 177 20.80 3.62 -9.89
C GLN A 177 21.78 2.70 -10.60
N MET A 178 22.45 1.83 -9.85
CA MET A 178 23.33 0.81 -10.42
C MET A 178 22.91 -0.57 -9.92
N LYS A 179 22.72 -1.48 -10.88
CA LYS A 179 22.28 -2.84 -10.66
C LYS A 179 23.35 -3.80 -11.13
N MET A 180 23.98 -4.48 -10.17
CA MET A 180 24.87 -5.61 -10.40
C MET A 180 24.05 -6.88 -10.51
N ILE A 181 24.28 -7.71 -11.53
CA ILE A 181 23.40 -8.83 -11.87
C ILE A 181 24.24 -10.08 -12.12
N ARG A 182 23.79 -11.20 -11.54
CA ARG A 182 24.29 -12.53 -11.87
C ARG A 182 23.16 -13.38 -12.43
N TYR A 183 23.40 -13.88 -13.62
CA TYR A 183 22.55 -14.86 -14.29
C TYR A 183 23.12 -16.25 -14.03
N PRO A 184 22.33 -17.19 -13.49
CA PRO A 184 22.77 -18.57 -13.32
C PRO A 184 23.06 -19.21 -14.68
N SER A 185 23.80 -20.32 -14.67
CA SER A 185 24.04 -21.11 -15.88
C SER A 185 22.73 -21.69 -16.43
N LEU A 186 22.69 -21.98 -17.73
CA LEU A 186 21.49 -22.54 -18.36
C LEU A 186 21.03 -23.86 -17.69
N ALA A 187 21.97 -24.66 -17.20
CA ALA A 187 21.68 -25.89 -16.46
C ALA A 187 21.00 -25.66 -15.10
N ALA A 188 21.16 -24.45 -14.53
CA ALA A 188 20.52 -24.03 -13.29
C ALA A 188 19.23 -23.21 -13.53
N THR A 189 18.79 -23.08 -14.79
CA THR A 189 17.53 -22.42 -15.16
C THR A 189 16.48 -23.43 -15.59
N LEU A 190 15.20 -23.10 -15.36
CA LEU A 190 14.09 -23.89 -15.87
C LEU A 190 13.91 -23.67 -17.38
N PRO A 191 13.40 -24.66 -18.14
CA PRO A 191 13.07 -24.48 -19.55
C PRO A 191 12.12 -23.28 -19.76
N GLY A 192 12.52 -22.34 -20.63
CA GLY A 192 11.74 -21.12 -20.89
C GLY A 192 11.93 -19.99 -19.88
N GLN A 193 12.74 -20.19 -18.85
CA GLN A 193 13.04 -19.15 -17.86
C GLN A 193 14.06 -18.15 -18.42
N PHE A 194 13.72 -16.87 -18.37
CA PHE A 194 14.62 -15.82 -18.79
C PHE A 194 15.63 -15.47 -17.68
N GLY A 195 16.78 -14.94 -18.08
CA GLY A 195 17.65 -14.19 -17.17
C GLY A 195 16.98 -12.89 -16.74
N VAL A 196 16.52 -12.13 -17.74
CA VAL A 196 15.54 -11.05 -17.59
C VAL A 196 14.56 -11.16 -18.75
N GLY A 197 13.27 -11.14 -18.44
CA GLY A 197 12.16 -11.06 -19.39
C GLY A 197 12.26 -10.00 -20.49
N ALA A 198 11.40 -10.09 -21.51
CA ALA A 198 11.30 -9.05 -22.53
C ALA A 198 10.72 -7.76 -21.93
N HIS A 199 11.45 -6.64 -22.02
CA HIS A 199 11.03 -5.36 -21.46
C HIS A 199 11.65 -4.16 -22.17
N LYS A 200 11.12 -2.98 -21.87
CA LYS A 200 11.74 -1.69 -22.13
C LYS A 200 12.20 -1.08 -20.80
N ASP A 201 13.25 -0.26 -20.86
CA ASP A 201 13.65 0.52 -19.69
C ASP A 201 12.74 1.74 -19.60
N PHE A 202 12.11 1.94 -18.45
CA PHE A 202 11.25 3.10 -18.22
C PHE A 202 12.04 4.42 -18.26
N GLY A 203 13.30 4.38 -17.82
CA GLY A 203 14.11 5.53 -17.47
C GLY A 203 14.79 6.30 -18.60
N GLY A 204 15.92 6.91 -18.26
CA GLY A 204 16.76 7.67 -19.17
C GLY A 204 17.71 6.79 -19.98
N VAL A 205 19.00 6.89 -19.67
CA VAL A 205 20.07 6.15 -20.36
C VAL A 205 20.53 4.99 -19.49
N THR A 206 20.64 3.78 -20.04
CA THR A 206 21.36 2.69 -19.38
C THR A 206 22.75 2.53 -19.98
N VAL A 207 23.75 2.49 -19.11
CA VAL A 207 25.14 2.13 -19.41
C VAL A 207 25.36 0.71 -18.89
N LEU A 208 25.42 -0.26 -19.80
CA LEU A 208 25.44 -1.68 -19.47
C LEU A 208 26.80 -2.32 -19.77
N LEU A 209 27.47 -2.81 -18.73
CA LEU A 209 28.61 -3.70 -18.83
C LEU A 209 28.14 -5.15 -18.98
N GLN A 210 28.75 -5.87 -19.91
CA GLN A 210 28.56 -7.31 -20.07
C GLN A 210 29.85 -8.06 -19.72
N ASP A 211 29.74 -9.27 -19.18
CA ASP A 211 30.87 -10.18 -18.97
C ASP A 211 31.45 -10.63 -20.34
N PRO A 212 32.68 -10.23 -20.70
CA PRO A 212 33.23 -10.46 -22.03
C PRO A 212 33.25 -11.95 -22.42
N GLY A 213 32.75 -12.25 -23.62
CA GLY A 213 32.63 -13.62 -24.14
C GLY A 213 31.41 -14.40 -23.63
N LYS A 214 30.67 -13.90 -22.64
CA LYS A 214 29.43 -14.53 -22.15
C LYS A 214 28.19 -13.84 -22.71
N HIS A 215 27.73 -14.34 -23.84
CA HIS A 215 26.58 -13.80 -24.58
C HIS A 215 25.25 -14.00 -23.86
N GLY A 216 24.29 -13.10 -24.09
CA GLY A 216 22.92 -13.35 -23.64
C GLY A 216 21.90 -12.24 -23.81
N LEU A 217 22.33 -10.99 -24.02
CA LEU A 217 21.43 -9.89 -24.33
C LEU A 217 20.93 -9.98 -25.79
N GLU A 218 19.63 -9.79 -25.98
CA GLU A 218 18.98 -9.68 -27.29
C GLU A 218 18.09 -8.44 -27.34
N VAL A 219 18.10 -7.74 -28.47
CA VAL A 219 17.27 -6.56 -28.72
C VAL A 219 16.30 -6.86 -29.86
N TRP A 220 15.03 -6.51 -29.69
CA TRP A 220 14.01 -6.67 -30.70
C TRP A 220 14.14 -5.59 -31.77
N GLU A 221 14.26 -5.99 -33.03
CA GLU A 221 14.20 -5.09 -34.18
C GLU A 221 12.77 -5.15 -34.76
N GLU A 222 12.02 -4.06 -34.59
CA GLU A 222 10.59 -4.02 -34.91
C GLU A 222 10.28 -4.21 -36.40
N HIS A 223 11.14 -3.75 -37.32
CA HIS A 223 10.81 -3.80 -38.76
C HIS A 223 10.95 -5.19 -39.37
N LYS A 224 11.91 -5.99 -38.91
CA LYS A 224 12.12 -7.37 -39.36
C LYS A 224 11.52 -8.41 -38.41
N GLU A 225 10.99 -7.97 -37.26
CA GLU A 225 10.41 -8.84 -36.23
C GLU A 225 11.39 -9.95 -35.77
N VAL A 226 12.63 -9.55 -35.47
CA VAL A 226 13.69 -10.48 -35.04
C VAL A 226 14.39 -10.01 -33.77
N TRP A 227 14.81 -10.99 -32.97
CA TRP A 227 15.73 -10.78 -31.86
C TRP A 227 17.17 -10.71 -32.37
N VAL A 228 17.79 -9.54 -32.25
CA VAL A 228 19.17 -9.29 -32.63
C VAL A 228 20.08 -9.54 -31.42
N PRO A 229 21.01 -10.50 -31.48
CA PRO A 229 21.94 -10.75 -30.39
C PRO A 229 22.93 -9.59 -30.24
N VAL A 230 23.24 -9.22 -29.00
CA VAL A 230 24.25 -8.21 -28.68
C VAL A 230 25.52 -8.90 -28.19
N PRO A 231 26.63 -8.84 -28.95
CA PRO A 231 27.89 -9.45 -28.52
C PRO A 231 28.38 -8.88 -27.18
N ALA A 232 28.96 -9.73 -26.33
CA ALA A 232 29.58 -9.31 -25.07
C ALA A 232 31.08 -9.13 -25.32
N LEU A 233 31.51 -7.90 -25.63
CA LEU A 233 32.88 -7.57 -26.02
C LEU A 233 33.66 -6.95 -24.85
N GLU A 234 34.97 -7.21 -24.79
CA GLU A 234 35.85 -6.58 -23.80
C GLU A 234 35.99 -5.08 -24.07
N ASN A 235 35.92 -4.26 -23.01
CA ASN A 235 36.06 -2.81 -23.10
C ASN A 235 35.02 -2.14 -24.00
N VAL A 236 33.79 -2.67 -23.98
CA VAL A 236 32.63 -2.18 -24.71
C VAL A 236 31.43 -2.10 -23.79
N TYR A 237 30.74 -0.97 -23.80
CA TYR A 237 29.45 -0.81 -23.13
C TYR A 237 28.30 -0.93 -24.11
N VAL A 238 27.19 -1.50 -23.68
CA VAL A 238 25.91 -1.34 -24.38
C VAL A 238 25.23 -0.11 -23.82
N ILE A 239 24.77 0.76 -24.70
CA ILE A 239 24.01 1.96 -24.36
C ILE A 239 22.58 1.78 -24.88
N ASN A 240 21.59 2.05 -24.04
CA ASN A 240 20.19 2.10 -24.47
C ASN A 240 19.51 3.41 -24.09
N CYS A 241 18.43 3.69 -24.81
CA CYS A 241 17.49 4.75 -24.51
C CYS A 241 16.18 4.15 -23.97
N GLY A 242 15.72 4.61 -22.82
CA GLY A 242 14.45 4.22 -22.24
C GLY A 242 13.25 5.02 -22.75
N ASP A 243 12.07 4.66 -22.26
CA ASP A 243 10.78 5.22 -22.66
C ASP A 243 10.71 6.74 -22.42
N MET A 244 11.36 7.24 -21.37
CA MET A 244 11.46 8.69 -21.11
C MET A 244 12.11 9.42 -22.29
N ILE A 245 13.21 8.90 -22.84
CA ILE A 245 13.93 9.53 -23.96
C ILE A 245 13.10 9.47 -25.24
N MET A 246 12.49 8.31 -25.51
CA MET A 246 11.58 8.18 -26.66
C MET A 246 10.47 9.23 -26.57
N LYS A 247 9.84 9.38 -25.40
CA LYS A 247 8.74 10.31 -25.22
C LYS A 247 9.19 11.76 -25.32
N TRP A 248 10.26 12.14 -24.61
CA TRP A 248 10.74 13.53 -24.57
C TRP A 248 11.25 14.01 -25.92
N SER A 249 11.83 13.11 -26.71
CA SER A 249 12.27 13.41 -28.08
C SER A 249 11.13 13.44 -29.11
N GLY A 250 9.87 13.17 -28.69
CA GLY A 250 8.72 13.07 -29.60
C GLY A 250 8.78 11.85 -30.52
N GLY A 251 9.42 10.77 -30.07
CA GLY A 251 9.60 9.53 -30.84
C GLY A 251 10.78 9.55 -31.82
N GLN A 252 11.61 10.60 -31.82
CA GLN A 252 12.81 10.70 -32.65
C GLN A 252 13.87 9.68 -32.25
N PHE A 253 14.01 9.37 -30.97
CA PHE A 253 14.78 8.24 -30.47
C PHE A 253 13.86 7.12 -30.05
N LYS A 254 14.31 5.88 -30.21
CA LYS A 254 13.54 4.69 -29.86
C LYS A 254 13.92 4.19 -28.47
N SER A 255 12.97 3.45 -27.89
CA SER A 255 13.12 2.59 -26.73
C SER A 255 12.76 1.20 -27.18
N ALA A 256 13.76 0.32 -27.25
CA ALA A 256 13.60 -1.01 -27.83
C ALA A 256 13.34 -2.07 -26.76
N LEU A 257 12.46 -2.99 -27.11
CA LEU A 257 12.21 -4.19 -26.34
C LEU A 257 13.48 -5.05 -26.33
N HIS A 258 13.92 -5.50 -25.17
CA HIS A 258 15.11 -6.31 -25.02
C HIS A 258 14.92 -7.38 -23.94
N ARG A 259 15.67 -8.48 -24.04
CA ARG A 259 15.61 -9.61 -23.10
C ARG A 259 16.99 -10.21 -22.85
N VAL A 260 17.13 -10.99 -21.78
CA VAL A 260 18.38 -11.68 -21.47
C VAL A 260 18.12 -13.18 -21.30
N ILE A 261 18.86 -13.99 -22.06
CA ILE A 261 18.93 -15.45 -21.93
C ILE A 261 20.40 -15.79 -21.79
N ASN A 262 20.83 -16.41 -20.69
CA ASN A 262 22.25 -16.77 -20.55
C ASN A 262 22.62 -17.86 -21.57
N LYS A 263 23.49 -17.53 -22.52
CA LYS A 263 23.98 -18.44 -23.58
C LYS A 263 25.43 -18.90 -23.34
N ALA A 264 25.99 -18.66 -22.15
CA ALA A 264 27.31 -19.15 -21.80
C ALA A 264 27.30 -20.68 -21.55
N ASP A 265 28.38 -21.37 -21.94
CA ASP A 265 28.52 -22.82 -21.82
C ASP A 265 28.58 -23.26 -20.35
N ASN A 266 27.42 -23.58 -19.76
CA ASN A 266 27.26 -24.05 -18.38
C ASN A 266 27.87 -23.16 -17.28
N ASP A 267 28.18 -21.90 -17.58
CA ASP A 267 28.72 -20.93 -16.63
C ASP A 267 27.70 -19.83 -16.30
N ALA A 268 27.85 -19.22 -15.12
CA ALA A 268 27.11 -18.02 -14.77
C ALA A 268 27.59 -16.83 -15.62
N ARG A 269 26.69 -15.89 -15.90
CA ARG A 269 27.01 -14.65 -16.62
C ARG A 269 26.82 -13.46 -15.69
N LEU A 270 27.75 -12.53 -15.70
CA LEU A 270 27.64 -11.29 -14.94
C LEU A 270 27.29 -10.11 -15.85
N SER A 271 26.68 -9.09 -15.26
CA SER A 271 26.53 -7.78 -15.91
C SER A 271 26.32 -6.70 -14.87
N CYS A 272 26.53 -5.44 -15.26
CA CYS A 272 26.17 -4.30 -14.42
C CYS A 272 25.53 -3.20 -15.26
N ALA A 273 24.31 -2.81 -14.89
CA ALA A 273 23.57 -1.72 -15.52
C ALA A 273 23.63 -0.48 -14.63
N THR A 274 24.10 0.65 -15.17
CA THR A 274 23.99 1.97 -14.52
C THR A 274 22.95 2.79 -15.25
N PHE A 275 21.86 3.13 -14.56
CA PHE A 275 20.74 3.88 -15.10
C PHE A 275 20.91 5.36 -14.74
N PHE A 276 21.18 6.21 -15.73
CA PHE A 276 21.25 7.65 -15.55
C PHE A 276 19.91 8.27 -15.93
N HIS A 277 19.22 8.77 -14.91
CA HIS A 277 17.99 9.54 -15.04
C HIS A 277 18.25 11.02 -14.70
N GLY A 278 17.24 11.85 -14.93
CA GLY A 278 17.25 13.21 -14.40
C GLY A 278 16.97 13.28 -12.90
N ASP A 279 16.66 14.47 -12.46
CA ASP A 279 16.14 14.72 -11.12
C ASP A 279 14.71 14.20 -11.00
N VAL A 280 14.33 13.75 -9.79
CA VAL A 280 13.01 13.16 -9.52
C VAL A 280 11.83 14.08 -9.89
N TYR A 281 12.07 15.39 -9.91
CA TYR A 281 11.08 16.41 -10.26
C TYR A 281 11.25 17.01 -11.65
N ALA A 282 12.27 16.59 -12.39
CA ALA A 282 12.50 17.16 -13.71
C ALA A 282 11.36 16.78 -14.65
N THR A 283 10.68 17.79 -15.17
CA THR A 283 9.71 17.67 -16.27
C THR A 283 10.43 17.61 -17.60
N ASN A 284 9.75 17.18 -18.67
CA ASN A 284 10.30 17.17 -20.04
C ASN A 284 10.96 18.52 -20.41
N PRO A 285 12.30 18.62 -20.42
CA PRO A 285 12.99 19.88 -20.66
C PRO A 285 13.04 20.24 -22.15
N LEU A 286 12.73 19.29 -23.04
CA LEU A 286 12.68 19.49 -24.48
C LEU A 286 11.35 20.10 -24.92
N ASN A 287 10.30 19.99 -24.08
CA ASN A 287 9.01 20.63 -24.28
C ASN A 287 8.52 21.29 -22.97
N PRO A 288 9.05 22.49 -22.61
CA PRO A 288 8.65 23.18 -21.37
C PRO A 288 7.17 23.56 -21.29
N SER A 289 6.47 23.57 -22.43
CA SER A 289 5.04 23.89 -22.54
C SER A 289 4.14 22.65 -22.46
N ASP A 290 4.70 21.47 -22.20
CA ASP A 290 3.95 20.22 -22.13
C ASP A 290 2.88 20.30 -21.01
N PRO A 291 1.57 20.28 -21.35
CA PRO A 291 0.50 20.43 -20.37
C PRO A 291 0.41 19.24 -19.41
N SER A 292 1.01 18.10 -19.76
CA SER A 292 1.05 16.92 -18.91
C SER A 292 2.02 17.08 -17.72
N LYS A 293 2.97 18.03 -17.80
CA LYS A 293 4.07 18.23 -16.82
C LYS A 293 4.71 16.92 -16.38
N GLU A 294 4.78 15.97 -17.28
CA GLU A 294 5.28 14.64 -16.98
C GLU A 294 6.72 14.72 -16.51
N THR A 295 6.94 14.23 -15.29
CA THR A 295 8.27 14.11 -14.70
C THR A 295 8.97 12.87 -15.26
N VAL A 296 10.23 12.67 -14.89
CA VAL A 296 10.97 11.41 -15.06
C VAL A 296 10.16 10.18 -14.60
N VAL A 297 9.07 10.36 -13.83
CA VAL A 297 8.17 9.32 -13.33
C VAL A 297 6.68 9.60 -13.66
N SER A 298 6.23 9.39 -14.90
CA SER A 298 4.79 9.44 -15.23
C SER A 298 4.28 8.21 -15.96
N GLY A 299 4.30 7.08 -15.23
CA GLY A 299 3.50 5.87 -15.46
C GLY A 299 2.47 5.66 -14.34
N ARG A 300 1.88 6.75 -13.82
CA ARG A 300 1.03 6.73 -12.60
C ARG A 300 -0.37 6.16 -12.83
N LEU A 301 -0.84 6.14 -14.08
CA LEU A 301 -2.08 5.49 -14.45
C LEU A 301 -1.86 3.99 -14.56
N VAL A 302 -2.46 3.25 -13.64
CA VAL A 302 -2.44 1.79 -13.57
C VAL A 302 -3.72 1.28 -14.20
N LYS A 303 -3.60 0.49 -15.28
CA LYS A 303 -4.72 -0.29 -15.80
C LYS A 303 -4.99 -1.46 -14.87
N THR A 304 -6.24 -1.66 -14.48
CA THR A 304 -6.56 -2.74 -13.56
C THR A 304 -6.38 -4.10 -14.21
N VAL A 305 -5.60 -4.95 -13.53
CA VAL A 305 -5.53 -6.39 -13.74
C VAL A 305 -6.00 -7.02 -12.43
N PRO A 306 -7.12 -7.76 -12.39
CA PRO A 306 -7.61 -8.38 -11.17
C PRO A 306 -6.56 -9.29 -10.55
N LEU A 307 -6.46 -9.27 -9.22
CA LEU A 307 -5.43 -10.00 -8.48
C LEU A 307 -5.53 -11.51 -8.70
N GLY A 308 -6.74 -12.06 -8.86
CA GLY A 308 -6.96 -13.47 -9.17
C GLY A 308 -6.77 -13.87 -10.63
N SER A 309 -6.37 -12.94 -11.53
CA SER A 309 -6.14 -13.26 -12.95
C SER A 309 -5.17 -14.44 -13.21
N PRO A 310 -4.13 -14.69 -12.38
CA PRO A 310 -3.28 -15.87 -12.54
C PRO A 310 -4.00 -17.20 -12.31
N CYS A 311 -5.23 -17.21 -11.79
CA CYS A 311 -6.04 -18.42 -11.65
C CYS A 311 -6.91 -18.74 -12.87
N HIS A 312 -6.90 -17.90 -13.91
CA HIS A 312 -7.80 -18.02 -15.06
C HIS A 312 -7.07 -18.02 -16.39
N ASP A 313 -7.59 -18.76 -17.38
CA ASP A 313 -7.09 -18.66 -18.75
C ASP A 313 -7.39 -17.28 -19.37
N PRO A 314 -6.50 -16.73 -20.23
CA PRO A 314 -5.27 -17.32 -20.75
C PRO A 314 -4.03 -17.08 -19.85
N HIS A 315 -4.20 -16.43 -18.70
CA HIS A 315 -3.11 -15.98 -17.83
C HIS A 315 -2.77 -16.97 -16.71
N TYR A 316 -3.24 -18.22 -16.82
CA TYR A 316 -3.12 -19.19 -15.76
C TYR A 316 -1.66 -19.50 -15.40
N ASP A 317 -1.34 -19.32 -14.12
CA ASP A 317 -0.10 -19.70 -13.46
C ASP A 317 -0.45 -20.55 -12.23
N GLU A 318 -0.13 -21.83 -12.29
CA GLU A 318 -0.46 -22.80 -11.23
C GLU A 318 0.15 -22.43 -9.87
N ALA A 319 1.41 -21.97 -9.85
CA ALA A 319 2.12 -21.67 -8.62
C ALA A 319 1.60 -20.36 -7.99
N LEU A 320 1.40 -19.33 -8.81
CA LEU A 320 0.85 -18.07 -8.34
C LEU A 320 -0.61 -18.22 -7.91
N CYS A 321 -1.40 -19.01 -8.63
CA CYS A 321 -2.76 -19.31 -8.22
C CYS A 321 -2.82 -20.06 -6.89
N ALA A 322 -1.98 -21.09 -6.69
CA ALA A 322 -1.91 -21.81 -5.42
C ALA A 322 -1.49 -20.90 -4.25
N MET A 323 -0.53 -19.99 -4.48
CA MET A 323 -0.12 -18.99 -3.48
C MET A 323 -1.27 -18.04 -3.15
N LEU A 324 -1.96 -17.51 -4.17
CA LEU A 324 -3.11 -16.64 -3.95
C LEU A 324 -4.20 -17.38 -3.18
N GLN A 325 -4.52 -18.64 -3.51
CA GLN A 325 -5.51 -19.42 -2.78
C GLN A 325 -5.15 -19.62 -1.30
N SER A 326 -3.87 -19.80 -0.97
CA SER A 326 -3.44 -19.94 0.44
C SER A 326 -3.41 -18.62 1.20
N GLU A 327 -3.18 -17.50 0.52
CA GLU A 327 -2.96 -16.20 1.16
C GLU A 327 -4.14 -15.23 1.00
N TRP A 328 -5.16 -15.57 0.21
CA TRP A 328 -6.31 -14.70 -0.10
C TRP A 328 -7.06 -14.21 1.14
N GLY A 329 -7.02 -15.00 2.21
CA GLY A 329 -7.64 -14.65 3.49
C GLY A 329 -6.90 -13.57 4.27
N PHE A 330 -5.78 -13.02 3.78
CA PHE A 330 -4.95 -12.07 4.53
C PHE A 330 -4.92 -10.68 3.89
N SER A 331 -5.17 -9.65 4.68
CA SER A 331 -5.17 -8.25 4.22
C SER A 331 -3.90 -7.82 3.43
N PRO A 332 -2.66 -8.23 3.81
CA PRO A 332 -1.44 -7.86 3.07
C PRO A 332 -1.46 -8.20 1.57
N VAL A 333 -2.18 -9.24 1.17
CA VAL A 333 -2.33 -9.62 -0.25
C VAL A 333 -3.12 -8.57 -1.04
N HIS A 334 -4.09 -7.92 -0.39
CA HIS A 334 -5.03 -7.01 -1.05
C HIS A 334 -4.60 -5.55 -1.01
N ILE A 335 -3.96 -5.10 0.07
CA ILE A 335 -3.62 -3.69 0.29
C ILE A 335 -2.63 -3.13 -0.76
N GLU A 336 -1.75 -3.98 -1.29
CA GLU A 336 -0.77 -3.59 -2.31
C GLU A 336 -1.37 -3.55 -3.73
N SER A 337 -2.60 -4.04 -3.90
CA SER A 337 -3.31 -3.97 -5.17
C SER A 337 -4.00 -2.63 -5.35
N SER A 338 -3.90 -2.07 -6.56
CA SER A 338 -4.61 -0.85 -6.95
C SER A 338 -6.13 -1.05 -7.10
N SER A 339 -6.63 -2.28 -7.02
CA SER A 339 -8.04 -2.60 -7.28
C SER A 339 -8.65 -3.67 -6.38
N SER A 340 -7.85 -4.57 -5.80
CA SER A 340 -8.38 -5.72 -5.02
C SER A 340 -9.20 -5.28 -3.80
N VAL A 341 -10.36 -5.86 -3.58
CA VAL A 341 -11.19 -5.59 -2.39
C VAL A 341 -11.00 -6.70 -1.38
N GLN A 342 -11.09 -6.37 -0.09
CA GLN A 342 -10.95 -7.36 0.97
C GLN A 342 -12.28 -8.03 1.32
N ASP A 343 -13.41 -7.38 1.05
CA ASP A 343 -14.72 -7.97 1.22
C ASP A 343 -15.20 -8.64 -0.10
N PRO A 344 -15.26 -9.98 -0.15
CA PRO A 344 -15.46 -10.75 -1.37
C PRO A 344 -16.87 -10.60 -1.95
N ILE A 345 -17.86 -10.16 -1.16
CA ILE A 345 -19.19 -9.91 -1.73
C ILE A 345 -19.12 -8.81 -2.80
N PHE A 346 -18.22 -7.83 -2.62
CA PHE A 346 -17.98 -6.77 -3.58
C PHE A 346 -17.04 -7.17 -4.71
N ALA A 347 -16.16 -8.17 -4.53
CA ALA A 347 -15.42 -8.79 -5.63
C ALA A 347 -16.36 -9.53 -6.60
N ASN A 348 -17.53 -9.95 -6.11
CA ASN A 348 -18.62 -10.53 -6.89
C ASN A 348 -18.20 -11.75 -7.72
N ALA A 349 -17.30 -12.58 -7.17
CA ALA A 349 -16.71 -13.75 -7.82
C ALA A 349 -16.21 -13.49 -9.26
N SER A 350 -15.84 -12.24 -9.57
CA SER A 350 -15.61 -11.81 -10.96
C SER A 350 -14.29 -12.30 -11.50
N CYS A 351 -13.29 -12.44 -10.63
CA CYS A 351 -11.98 -13.01 -10.95
C CYS A 351 -11.31 -13.49 -9.66
N ASP A 352 -12.05 -14.32 -8.92
CA ASP A 352 -11.61 -14.86 -7.63
C ASP A 352 -10.83 -16.16 -7.86
N PRO A 353 -9.73 -16.40 -7.12
CA PRO A 353 -8.82 -17.51 -7.36
C PRO A 353 -9.44 -18.89 -7.12
N PHE A 354 -10.63 -18.93 -6.50
CA PHE A 354 -11.36 -20.15 -6.19
C PHE A 354 -12.40 -20.53 -7.25
N THR A 355 -12.66 -19.66 -8.23
CA THR A 355 -13.54 -20.00 -9.35
C THR A 355 -12.82 -20.89 -10.37
N PRO A 356 -13.54 -21.68 -11.19
CA PRO A 356 -12.91 -22.57 -12.16
C PRO A 356 -11.92 -21.84 -13.09
N ARG A 357 -10.79 -22.48 -13.39
CA ARG A 357 -9.75 -21.92 -14.28
C ARG A 357 -10.29 -21.42 -15.64
N ASN A 358 -11.28 -22.11 -16.19
CA ASN A 358 -11.89 -21.77 -17.47
C ASN A 358 -12.98 -20.69 -17.38
N SER A 359 -13.33 -20.22 -16.17
CA SER A 359 -14.17 -19.04 -15.99
C SER A 359 -13.43 -17.81 -16.51
N THR A 360 -14.17 -16.93 -17.19
CA THR A 360 -13.61 -15.67 -17.67
C THR A 360 -13.32 -14.76 -16.48
N CYS A 361 -12.04 -14.38 -16.30
CA CYS A 361 -11.66 -13.32 -15.37
C CYS A 361 -12.20 -11.97 -15.85
N LEU A 362 -13.17 -11.41 -15.12
CA LEU A 362 -13.80 -10.12 -15.39
C LEU A 362 -13.33 -9.08 -14.38
N LEU A 363 -13.37 -7.81 -14.78
CA LEU A 363 -13.21 -6.70 -13.82
C LEU A 363 -14.37 -6.66 -12.81
N GLY A 364 -15.60 -6.93 -13.27
CA GLY A 364 -16.78 -6.83 -12.42
C GLY A 364 -16.89 -5.46 -11.75
N ASN A 365 -16.88 -5.46 -10.43
CA ASN A 365 -16.96 -4.25 -9.60
C ASN A 365 -15.60 -3.58 -9.36
N TYR A 366 -14.49 -4.18 -9.80
CA TYR A 366 -13.20 -3.52 -9.73
C TYR A 366 -13.18 -2.26 -10.58
N VAL A 367 -12.42 -1.27 -10.11
CA VAL A 367 -12.14 -0.04 -10.85
C VAL A 367 -11.43 -0.39 -12.17
N ALA A 368 -11.69 0.35 -13.25
CA ALA A 368 -11.07 0.07 -14.55
C ALA A 368 -9.62 0.56 -14.61
N TYR A 369 -9.36 1.69 -13.96
CA TYR A 369 -8.04 2.29 -13.83
C TYR A 369 -7.88 2.86 -12.42
N ALA A 370 -6.64 2.96 -11.98
CA ALA A 370 -6.27 3.66 -10.76
C ALA A 370 -5.12 4.64 -11.04
N VAL A 371 -5.14 5.81 -10.43
CA VAL A 371 -4.00 6.72 -10.41
C VAL A 371 -3.26 6.50 -9.10
N ASN A 372 -2.02 6.01 -9.19
CA ASN A 372 -1.12 5.94 -8.05
C ASN A 372 -0.66 7.36 -7.68
N VAL A 373 -1.38 8.01 -6.76
CA VAL A 373 -1.13 9.42 -6.45
C VAL A 373 0.08 9.57 -5.54
N THR A 374 0.91 10.57 -5.86
CA THR A 374 2.10 10.93 -5.07
C THR A 374 1.95 12.28 -4.37
N GLY A 375 0.87 13.01 -4.66
CA GLY A 375 0.53 14.24 -3.97
C GLY A 375 -0.71 14.92 -4.52
N VAL A 376 -0.88 16.18 -4.12
CA VAL A 376 -2.04 17.04 -4.40
C VAL A 376 -2.32 17.20 -5.89
N ASP A 377 -1.27 17.39 -6.70
CA ASP A 377 -1.42 17.64 -8.13
C ASP A 377 -2.01 16.44 -8.89
N ASP A 378 -1.62 15.21 -8.51
CA ASP A 378 -2.17 13.98 -9.10
C ASP A 378 -3.65 13.83 -8.77
N ILE A 379 -4.01 14.07 -7.50
CA ILE A 379 -5.40 14.03 -7.02
C ILE A 379 -6.23 15.05 -7.80
N ALA A 380 -5.78 16.30 -7.84
CA ALA A 380 -6.49 17.38 -8.50
C ALA A 380 -6.61 17.15 -10.02
N ALA A 381 -5.56 16.63 -10.67
CA ALA A 381 -5.60 16.26 -12.08
C ALA A 381 -6.59 15.12 -12.35
N THR A 382 -6.63 14.11 -11.48
CA THR A 382 -7.55 12.97 -11.59
C THR A 382 -9.00 13.41 -11.44
N ILE A 383 -9.31 14.26 -10.46
CA ILE A 383 -10.65 14.85 -10.28
C ILE A 383 -11.07 15.61 -11.53
N ARG A 384 -10.22 16.52 -12.04
CA ARG A 384 -10.52 17.31 -13.25
C ARG A 384 -10.71 16.42 -14.48
N PHE A 385 -9.89 15.38 -14.63
CA PHE A 385 -10.02 14.43 -15.73
C PHE A 385 -11.35 13.65 -15.65
N ALA A 386 -11.71 13.17 -14.46
CA ALA A 386 -12.96 12.45 -14.26
C ALA A 386 -14.18 13.35 -14.53
N ASP A 387 -14.21 14.59 -14.02
CA ASP A 387 -15.27 15.57 -14.27
C ASP A 387 -15.38 15.91 -15.76
N ALA A 388 -14.25 16.20 -16.43
CA ALA A 388 -14.24 16.56 -17.85
C ALA A 388 -14.69 15.43 -18.78
N ASN A 389 -14.53 14.17 -18.37
CA ASN A 389 -14.87 12.99 -19.16
C ASN A 389 -16.10 12.25 -18.64
N ASN A 390 -16.79 12.78 -17.62
CA ASN A 390 -17.94 12.15 -16.97
C ASN A 390 -17.66 10.69 -16.55
N ILE A 391 -16.52 10.46 -15.91
CA ILE A 391 -16.10 9.15 -15.41
C ILE A 391 -16.39 9.08 -13.90
N ARG A 392 -16.97 7.97 -13.44
CA ARG A 392 -17.17 7.70 -12.01
C ARG A 392 -15.82 7.72 -11.30
N LEU A 393 -15.70 8.55 -10.27
CA LEU A 393 -14.51 8.64 -9.43
C LEU A 393 -14.69 7.75 -8.20
N VAL A 394 -13.64 7.01 -7.82
CA VAL A 394 -13.56 6.24 -6.58
C VAL A 394 -12.34 6.70 -5.79
N ILE A 395 -12.47 6.82 -4.48
CA ILE A 395 -11.35 7.09 -3.58
C ILE A 395 -10.97 5.77 -2.92
N ARG A 396 -9.71 5.36 -3.08
CA ARG A 396 -9.24 4.06 -2.60
C ARG A 396 -7.96 4.24 -1.78
N ASN A 397 -7.97 3.64 -0.59
CA ASN A 397 -6.77 3.48 0.24
C ASN A 397 -6.34 2.01 0.25
N THR A 398 -6.74 1.25 1.28
CA THR A 398 -6.32 -0.13 1.54
C THR A 398 -7.28 -1.21 1.01
N GLY A 399 -8.47 -0.84 0.53
CA GLY A 399 -9.49 -1.80 0.08
C GLY A 399 -10.22 -2.56 1.21
N HIS A 400 -10.09 -2.10 2.46
CA HIS A 400 -10.66 -2.71 3.69
C HIS A 400 -12.19 -2.59 3.83
N ASP A 401 -12.85 -1.83 2.97
CA ASP A 401 -14.23 -1.38 3.22
C ASP A 401 -15.29 -2.48 3.04
N TYR A 402 -16.03 -2.77 4.11
CA TYR A 402 -17.15 -3.72 4.16
C TYR A 402 -18.45 -3.23 3.50
N LEU A 403 -18.48 -1.97 3.02
CA LEU A 403 -19.63 -1.41 2.29
C LEU A 403 -19.32 -1.15 0.80
N GLY A 404 -18.18 -1.61 0.30
CA GLY A 404 -17.85 -1.48 -1.12
C GLY A 404 -17.58 -0.06 -1.64
N ARG A 405 -17.44 0.94 -0.76
CA ARG A 405 -17.29 2.37 -1.13
C ARG A 405 -15.93 2.69 -1.76
N SER A 406 -14.95 1.79 -1.63
CA SER A 406 -13.61 1.90 -2.21
C SER A 406 -13.42 1.19 -3.56
N THR A 407 -14.52 0.74 -4.20
CA THR A 407 -14.52 0.16 -5.55
C THR A 407 -15.69 0.67 -6.39
N GLY A 408 -15.72 0.31 -7.68
CA GLY A 408 -16.83 0.64 -8.56
C GLY A 408 -16.59 0.25 -10.01
N ALA A 409 -17.54 -0.46 -10.61
CA ALA A 409 -17.48 -0.88 -12.00
C ALA A 409 -17.25 0.32 -12.94
N GLY A 410 -16.27 0.20 -13.83
CA GLY A 410 -15.94 1.23 -14.83
C GLY A 410 -15.32 2.52 -14.27
N ALA A 411 -15.04 2.59 -12.97
CA ALA A 411 -14.55 3.80 -12.33
C ALA A 411 -13.04 4.04 -12.57
N LEU A 412 -12.63 5.29 -12.36
CA LEU A 412 -11.25 5.70 -12.17
C LEU A 412 -11.00 5.90 -10.66
N ALA A 413 -10.02 5.20 -10.10
CA ALA A 413 -9.65 5.33 -8.70
C ALA A 413 -8.56 6.39 -8.49
N ILE A 414 -8.69 7.17 -7.42
CA ILE A 414 -7.59 7.88 -6.78
C ILE A 414 -7.03 6.95 -5.72
N TRP A 415 -5.85 6.37 -5.96
CA TRP A 415 -5.25 5.38 -5.07
C TRP A 415 -4.23 6.02 -4.14
N THR A 416 -4.66 6.30 -2.90
CA THR A 416 -3.91 7.05 -1.89
C THR A 416 -2.93 6.20 -1.08
N HIS A 417 -2.90 4.88 -1.26
CA HIS A 417 -2.08 3.93 -0.47
C HIS A 417 -0.61 4.34 -0.36
N ASN A 418 -0.04 4.86 -1.44
CA ASN A 418 1.38 5.25 -1.50
C ASN A 418 1.66 6.68 -0.99
N LEU A 419 0.64 7.43 -0.56
CA LEU A 419 0.83 8.69 0.16
C LEU A 419 1.27 8.38 1.59
N LYS A 420 2.56 8.11 1.74
CA LYS A 420 3.21 7.84 3.03
C LYS A 420 3.91 9.11 3.55
N GLY A 421 3.98 9.24 4.86
CA GLY A 421 4.62 10.37 5.53
C GLY A 421 4.02 10.58 6.91
N GLN A 422 4.88 10.78 7.90
CA GLN A 422 4.50 10.89 9.30
C GLN A 422 5.38 11.94 9.98
N GLU A 423 4.79 12.79 10.81
CA GLU A 423 5.50 13.86 11.50
C GLU A 423 4.91 14.06 12.90
N ILE A 424 5.73 13.82 13.93
CA ILE A 424 5.41 14.22 15.31
C ILE A 424 5.67 15.71 15.47
N LYS A 425 4.72 16.45 16.03
CA LYS A 425 4.81 17.90 16.25
C LYS A 425 4.19 18.32 17.57
N ASP A 426 4.60 19.49 18.06
CA ASP A 426 3.87 20.19 19.10
C ASP A 426 2.65 20.88 18.50
N TRP A 427 1.53 20.83 19.22
CA TRP A 427 0.27 21.46 18.82
C TRP A 427 -0.25 22.35 19.93
N SER A 428 -0.82 23.50 19.55
CA SER A 428 -1.49 24.40 20.46
C SER A 428 -2.57 25.19 19.72
N ASP A 429 -3.83 24.94 20.07
CA ASP A 429 -4.98 25.75 19.67
C ASP A 429 -5.96 25.89 20.85
N ALA A 430 -7.20 26.30 20.57
CA ALA A 430 -8.24 26.48 21.59
C ALA A 430 -8.82 25.18 22.14
N GLU A 431 -8.73 24.05 21.41
CA GLU A 431 -9.27 22.74 21.81
C GLU A 431 -8.20 21.82 22.42
N TYR A 432 -6.93 21.96 22.03
CA TYR A 432 -5.86 21.03 22.39
C TYR A 432 -4.49 21.70 22.50
N THR A 433 -3.73 21.30 23.51
CA THR A 433 -2.31 21.62 23.65
C THR A 433 -1.56 20.36 24.07
N GLY A 434 -0.59 19.94 23.27
CA GLY A 434 0.12 18.67 23.47
C GLY A 434 0.85 18.20 22.22
N LYS A 435 1.17 16.92 22.16
CA LYS A 435 1.79 16.30 20.98
C LYS A 435 0.73 15.93 19.95
N ALA A 436 1.11 16.00 18.69
CA ALA A 436 0.27 15.57 17.58
C ALA A 436 1.10 14.79 16.57
N ILE A 437 0.44 13.94 15.80
CA ILE A 437 1.02 13.25 14.65
C ILE A 437 0.27 13.66 13.40
N LYS A 438 0.98 14.22 12.42
CA LYS A 438 0.46 14.41 11.06
C LYS A 438 0.81 13.17 10.25
N ILE A 439 -0.19 12.53 9.67
CA ILE A 439 -0.03 11.34 8.83
C ILE A 439 -0.64 11.58 7.45
N ALA A 440 0.08 11.14 6.41
CA ALA A 440 -0.42 11.16 5.04
C ALA A 440 -1.51 10.09 4.83
N ALA A 441 -2.33 10.28 3.79
CA ALA A 441 -3.56 9.50 3.56
C ALA A 441 -3.36 7.97 3.50
N GLY A 442 -2.19 7.53 3.03
CA GLY A 442 -1.83 6.13 2.86
C GLY A 442 -1.29 5.46 4.12
N VAL A 443 -1.03 6.20 5.21
CA VAL A 443 -0.46 5.64 6.44
C VAL A 443 -1.44 4.67 7.11
N GLN A 444 -0.95 3.47 7.40
CA GLN A 444 -1.68 2.38 8.03
C GLN A 444 -1.39 2.32 9.54
N GLY A 445 -2.23 1.59 10.28
CA GLY A 445 -2.15 1.49 11.74
C GLY A 445 -0.78 1.06 12.25
N PHE A 446 -0.20 0.00 11.67
CA PHE A 446 1.13 -0.47 12.08
C PHE A 446 2.21 0.61 11.88
N GLU A 447 2.14 1.40 10.81
CA GLU A 447 3.11 2.47 10.55
C GLU A 447 2.99 3.61 11.57
N ALA A 448 1.76 3.95 11.97
CA ALA A 448 1.49 4.97 12.99
C ALA A 448 1.86 4.51 14.41
N LEU A 449 1.65 3.22 14.71
CA LEU A 449 2.08 2.61 15.97
C LEU A 449 3.60 2.64 16.12
N GLU A 450 4.35 2.25 15.09
CA GLU A 450 5.82 2.31 15.10
C GLU A 450 6.34 3.75 15.27
N ALA A 451 5.77 4.70 14.52
CA ALA A 451 6.21 6.09 14.57
C ALA A 451 5.92 6.79 15.90
N SER A 452 4.76 6.51 16.52
CA SER A 452 4.40 7.07 17.83
C SER A 452 5.21 6.42 18.95
N SER A 453 5.36 5.09 18.96
CA SER A 453 6.17 4.36 19.93
C SER A 453 7.63 4.84 19.96
N ALA A 454 8.23 5.05 18.79
CA ALA A 454 9.60 5.58 18.67
C ALA A 454 9.77 6.99 19.28
N ALA A 455 8.66 7.73 19.46
CA ALA A 455 8.64 9.04 20.09
C ALA A 455 8.21 9.01 21.58
N GLY A 456 7.98 7.82 22.16
CA GLY A 456 7.44 7.68 23.52
C GLY A 456 5.97 8.10 23.62
N LEU A 457 5.23 7.99 22.51
CA LEU A 457 3.84 8.41 22.38
C LEU A 457 2.95 7.25 21.94
N VAL A 458 1.65 7.44 22.10
CA VAL A 458 0.60 6.56 21.57
C VAL A 458 -0.37 7.35 20.72
N VAL A 459 -0.89 6.72 19.68
CA VAL A 459 -1.94 7.25 18.81
C VAL A 459 -3.08 6.24 18.71
N VAL A 460 -4.31 6.76 18.61
CA VAL A 460 -5.51 5.94 18.45
C VAL A 460 -5.51 5.27 17.07
N THR A 461 -5.32 3.96 17.04
CA THR A 461 -5.41 3.10 15.84
C THR A 461 -6.43 1.98 16.05
N GLY A 462 -6.91 1.39 14.95
CA GLY A 462 -7.78 0.21 15.02
C GLY A 462 -7.05 -1.06 15.46
N GLU A 463 -7.81 -2.09 15.81
CA GLU A 463 -7.35 -3.43 16.18
C GLU A 463 -6.71 -4.17 14.99
N CYS A 464 -7.13 -3.84 13.76
CA CYS A 464 -6.54 -4.37 12.52
C CYS A 464 -5.38 -3.47 12.05
N PRO A 465 -4.11 -3.91 12.09
CA PRO A 465 -2.97 -3.01 11.88
C PRO A 465 -2.83 -2.49 10.46
N THR A 466 -3.39 -3.18 9.48
CA THR A 466 -3.33 -2.81 8.05
C THR A 466 -4.36 -1.76 7.64
N VAL A 467 -5.24 -1.33 8.55
CA VAL A 467 -6.26 -0.30 8.27
C VAL A 467 -5.60 1.06 8.03
N GLY A 468 -6.03 1.77 6.98
CA GLY A 468 -5.55 3.11 6.65
C GLY A 468 -6.17 4.18 7.54
N ILE A 469 -5.37 4.77 8.44
CA ILE A 469 -5.86 5.59 9.56
C ILE A 469 -6.54 6.86 9.09
N ALA A 470 -5.95 7.59 8.14
CA ALA A 470 -6.47 8.83 7.59
C ALA A 470 -7.71 8.65 6.67
N GLY A 471 -7.97 7.41 6.25
CA GLY A 471 -9.06 7.07 5.34
C GLY A 471 -10.41 6.93 6.04
N GLY A 472 -11.19 5.94 5.60
CA GLY A 472 -12.51 5.61 6.15
C GLY A 472 -12.51 5.32 7.65
N TYR A 473 -11.39 4.91 8.25
CA TYR A 473 -11.30 4.66 9.67
C TYR A 473 -11.60 5.92 10.50
N THR A 474 -10.74 6.95 10.41
CA THR A 474 -10.94 8.19 11.18
C THR A 474 -12.15 8.96 10.68
N GLN A 475 -12.38 8.98 9.36
CA GLN A 475 -13.47 9.76 8.80
C GLN A 475 -14.87 9.28 9.21
N SER A 476 -15.00 8.01 9.61
CA SER A 476 -16.29 7.42 10.05
C SER A 476 -16.43 7.26 11.57
N GLY A 477 -15.43 7.63 12.36
CA GLY A 477 -15.39 7.41 13.80
C GLY A 477 -14.10 6.74 14.23
N GLY A 478 -14.03 5.41 14.10
CA GLY A 478 -12.82 4.60 14.35
C GLY A 478 -12.67 4.25 15.83
N HIS A 479 -13.10 3.05 16.22
CA HIS A 479 -12.84 2.50 17.56
C HIS A 479 -11.41 1.96 17.66
N SER A 480 -10.96 1.72 18.89
CA SER A 480 -9.56 1.36 19.19
C SER A 480 -9.47 0.68 20.55
N PRO A 481 -8.42 -0.14 20.81
CA PRO A 481 -8.04 -0.56 22.16
C PRO A 481 -7.84 0.62 23.13
N LEU A 482 -7.61 1.82 22.61
CA LEU A 482 -7.45 3.05 23.37
C LEU A 482 -8.73 3.90 23.47
N SER A 483 -9.85 3.48 22.88
CA SER A 483 -11.07 4.31 22.84
C SER A 483 -11.65 4.57 24.22
N GLY A 484 -11.47 3.65 25.17
CA GLY A 484 -11.81 3.87 26.57
C GLY A 484 -10.98 4.99 27.22
N ALA A 485 -9.75 5.23 26.77
CA ALA A 485 -8.83 6.24 27.32
C ALA A 485 -8.88 7.58 26.57
N PHE A 486 -9.03 7.55 25.24
CA PHE A 486 -8.87 8.72 24.35
C PHE A 486 -10.02 8.93 23.35
N GLY A 487 -11.08 8.12 23.42
CA GLY A 487 -12.22 8.19 22.51
C GLY A 487 -11.95 7.55 21.14
N LEU A 488 -12.95 7.63 20.25
CA LEU A 488 -12.77 7.27 18.84
C LEU A 488 -11.65 8.10 18.16
N SER A 489 -11.09 7.60 17.06
CA SER A 489 -10.09 8.32 16.25
C SER A 489 -10.59 9.70 15.81
N ALA A 490 -11.85 9.81 15.42
CA ALA A 490 -12.50 11.07 15.09
C ALA A 490 -12.41 12.11 16.22
N HIS A 491 -12.49 11.72 17.50
CA HIS A 491 -12.33 12.64 18.63
C HIS A 491 -10.91 13.19 18.78
N ASN A 492 -9.93 12.56 18.11
CA ASN A 492 -8.53 12.93 18.13
C ASN A 492 -8.13 13.80 16.93
N THR A 493 -9.04 14.12 16.00
CA THR A 493 -8.73 14.98 14.85
C THR A 493 -8.43 16.42 15.28
N LEU A 494 -7.42 17.01 14.66
CA LEU A 494 -7.01 18.41 14.85
C LEU A 494 -7.09 19.20 13.53
N GLU A 495 -6.67 18.59 12.43
CA GLU A 495 -6.62 19.23 11.11
C GLU A 495 -6.69 18.18 9.99
N PHE A 496 -7.30 18.54 8.86
CA PHE A 496 -7.23 17.78 7.60
C PHE A 496 -6.68 18.66 6.47
N GLU A 497 -5.83 18.09 5.61
CA GLU A 497 -5.55 18.62 4.29
C GLU A 497 -6.36 17.84 3.25
N VAL A 498 -7.12 18.55 2.43
CA VAL A 498 -8.15 17.93 1.57
C VAL A 498 -8.12 18.57 0.19
N VAL A 499 -8.19 17.75 -0.86
CA VAL A 499 -8.48 18.23 -2.22
C VAL A 499 -9.99 18.18 -2.45
N THR A 500 -10.61 19.34 -2.66
CA THR A 500 -12.06 19.47 -2.90
C THR A 500 -12.43 19.11 -4.33
N ALA A 501 -13.75 18.99 -4.62
CA ALA A 501 -14.27 18.57 -5.93
C ALA A 501 -13.83 19.48 -7.10
N ASP A 502 -13.45 20.72 -6.82
CA ASP A 502 -12.89 21.65 -7.81
C ASP A 502 -11.35 21.59 -7.94
N GLY A 503 -10.72 20.63 -7.27
CA GLY A 503 -9.28 20.37 -7.35
C GLY A 503 -8.41 21.31 -6.51
N ARG A 504 -8.98 22.08 -5.57
CA ARG A 504 -8.21 22.94 -4.65
C ARG A 504 -7.81 22.19 -3.38
N LEU A 505 -6.57 22.39 -2.93
CA LEU A 505 -6.15 21.98 -1.59
C LEU A 505 -6.68 22.98 -0.56
N VAL A 506 -7.35 22.48 0.46
CA VAL A 506 -7.82 23.26 1.60
C VAL A 506 -7.36 22.61 2.90
N THR A 507 -7.18 23.45 3.93
CA THR A 507 -6.92 23.01 5.29
C THR A 507 -8.19 23.19 6.12
N ALA A 508 -8.70 22.12 6.70
CA ALA A 508 -9.89 22.12 7.54
C ALA A 508 -9.51 21.85 9.00
N SER A 509 -9.88 22.75 9.91
CA SER A 509 -9.71 22.62 11.36
C SER A 509 -10.89 23.31 12.07
N PRO A 510 -11.12 23.09 13.39
CA PRO A 510 -12.13 23.84 14.14
C PRO A 510 -11.96 25.36 14.07
N SER A 511 -10.71 25.82 13.89
CA SER A 511 -10.35 27.24 13.87
C SER A 511 -10.33 27.87 12.47
N THR A 512 -10.41 27.06 11.41
CA THR A 512 -10.35 27.57 10.03
C THR A 512 -11.69 28.20 9.64
N LYS A 513 -11.72 29.54 9.54
CA LYS A 513 -12.92 30.34 9.30
C LYS A 513 -13.80 29.86 8.13
N ASP A 514 -13.19 29.41 7.03
CA ASP A 514 -13.93 29.06 5.80
C ASP A 514 -14.21 27.54 5.66
N HIS A 515 -13.60 26.70 6.51
CA HIS A 515 -13.57 25.24 6.37
C HIS A 515 -13.82 24.45 7.67
N ALA A 516 -14.28 25.11 8.75
CA ALA A 516 -14.65 24.42 9.99
C ALA A 516 -15.83 23.44 9.79
N ASP A 517 -16.73 23.74 8.86
CA ASP A 517 -17.84 22.85 8.47
C ASP A 517 -17.35 21.58 7.76
N LEU A 518 -16.33 21.70 6.91
CA LEU A 518 -15.66 20.55 6.30
C LEU A 518 -14.94 19.71 7.35
N PHE A 519 -14.26 20.34 8.31
CA PHE A 519 -13.62 19.64 9.42
C PHE A 519 -14.63 18.85 10.25
N TRP A 520 -15.76 19.47 10.59
CA TRP A 520 -16.85 18.82 11.31
C TRP A 520 -17.32 17.57 10.58
N ALA A 521 -17.60 17.69 9.27
CA ALA A 521 -18.08 16.59 8.45
C ALA A 521 -17.05 15.46 8.28
N LEU A 522 -15.77 15.79 8.04
CA LEU A 522 -14.71 14.78 7.92
C LEU A 522 -14.38 14.07 9.24
N SER A 523 -14.76 14.65 10.38
CA SER A 523 -14.48 14.09 11.71
C SER A 523 -15.62 13.19 12.20
N GLY A 524 -15.89 12.09 11.49
CA GLY A 524 -16.72 10.99 12.02
C GLY A 524 -18.01 10.67 11.28
N SER A 525 -18.34 11.35 10.17
CA SER A 525 -19.58 11.08 9.42
C SER A 525 -19.45 10.05 8.30
N GLY A 526 -18.24 9.71 7.86
CA GLY A 526 -18.01 8.79 6.75
C GLY A 526 -17.10 9.35 5.66
N SER A 527 -16.25 8.49 5.10
CA SER A 527 -15.31 8.88 4.05
C SER A 527 -15.94 9.04 2.66
N GLY A 528 -15.20 9.69 1.76
CA GLY A 528 -15.53 9.71 0.34
C GLY A 528 -16.70 10.61 -0.05
N ASN A 529 -17.12 11.51 0.86
CA ASN A 529 -18.25 12.41 0.66
C ASN A 529 -17.84 13.83 0.25
N PHE A 530 -16.81 14.39 0.88
CA PHE A 530 -16.58 15.85 0.85
C PHE A 530 -15.32 16.28 0.09
N GLY A 531 -14.39 15.35 -0.14
CA GLY A 531 -13.09 15.62 -0.74
C GLY A 531 -12.14 14.43 -0.59
N VAL A 532 -10.98 14.54 -1.21
CA VAL A 532 -9.90 13.54 -1.07
C VAL A 532 -8.96 14.01 0.03
N VAL A 533 -8.94 13.31 1.16
CA VAL A 533 -7.99 13.58 2.24
C VAL A 533 -6.58 13.25 1.76
N VAL A 534 -5.67 14.21 1.95
CA VAL A 534 -4.23 14.10 1.66
C VAL A 534 -3.45 13.76 2.92
N SER A 535 -3.84 14.37 4.05
CA SER A 535 -3.28 14.10 5.36
C SER A 535 -4.29 14.43 6.47
N VAL A 536 -4.10 13.85 7.64
CA VAL A 536 -4.80 14.22 8.87
C VAL A 536 -3.77 14.43 9.98
N THR A 537 -4.00 15.43 10.83
CA THR A 537 -3.27 15.62 12.08
C THR A 537 -4.15 15.13 13.23
N LEU A 538 -3.62 14.19 14.01
CA LEU A 538 -4.28 13.58 15.16
C LEU A 538 -3.53 13.94 16.46
N ARG A 539 -4.25 13.98 17.57
CA ARG A 539 -3.65 14.03 18.91
C ARG A 539 -2.77 12.80 19.12
N ALA A 540 -1.59 13.01 19.69
CA ALA A 540 -0.72 11.96 20.17
C ALA A 540 -0.57 12.13 21.69
N HIS A 541 -0.67 11.02 22.42
CA HIS A 541 -0.67 11.03 23.88
C HIS A 541 0.64 10.45 24.39
N GLU A 542 1.08 10.84 25.59
CA GLU A 542 2.23 10.20 26.25
C GLU A 542 1.98 8.69 26.35
N ASP A 543 3.03 7.88 26.25
CA ASP A 543 2.88 6.44 26.50
C ASP A 543 2.76 6.13 28.00
N ALA A 544 2.22 4.97 28.33
CA ALA A 544 2.04 4.53 29.69
C ALA A 544 2.05 3.00 29.81
N VAL A 545 2.22 2.53 31.05
CA VAL A 545 2.00 1.13 31.39
C VAL A 545 0.62 0.70 30.88
N THR A 546 0.58 -0.41 30.15
CA THR A 546 -0.66 -0.95 29.61
C THR A 546 -0.80 -2.40 30.05
N SER A 547 -1.89 -2.69 30.74
CA SER A 547 -2.24 -4.06 31.14
C SER A 547 -3.29 -4.65 30.21
N GLY A 548 -3.31 -5.98 30.15
CA GLY A 548 -4.25 -6.72 29.34
C GLY A 548 -4.77 -7.95 30.05
N THR A 549 -5.93 -8.44 29.61
CA THR A 549 -6.37 -9.79 29.95
C THR A 549 -7.19 -10.41 28.83
N ALA A 550 -7.07 -11.73 28.68
CA ALA A 550 -7.81 -12.53 27.72
C ALA A 550 -8.27 -13.85 28.34
N PHE A 551 -9.40 -14.36 27.86
CA PHE A 551 -9.93 -15.66 28.26
C PHE A 551 -10.95 -16.19 27.26
N ASN A 552 -11.13 -17.51 27.23
CA ASN A 552 -12.16 -18.17 26.44
C ASN A 552 -13.00 -19.10 27.32
N ILE A 553 -14.31 -19.07 27.15
CA ILE A 553 -15.31 -19.88 27.85
C ILE A 553 -15.94 -20.78 26.80
N SER A 554 -15.77 -22.10 26.92
CA SER A 554 -16.29 -23.08 25.95
C SER A 554 -16.83 -24.35 26.63
N GLN A 555 -17.32 -24.21 27.87
CA GLN A 555 -17.72 -25.35 28.70
C GLN A 555 -19.11 -25.88 28.31
N PRO A 556 -19.26 -27.20 28.05
CA PRO A 556 -20.57 -27.81 27.80
C PRO A 556 -21.51 -27.65 28.98
N GLY A 557 -22.78 -27.33 28.70
CA GLY A 557 -23.84 -27.21 29.71
C GLY A 557 -23.91 -25.86 30.44
N LEU A 558 -23.07 -24.89 30.09
CA LEU A 558 -23.24 -23.51 30.56
C LEU A 558 -24.50 -22.87 29.99
N ASP A 559 -25.18 -22.08 30.82
CA ASP A 559 -26.24 -21.17 30.41
C ASP A 559 -25.60 -19.90 29.80
N TYR A 560 -25.24 -19.98 28.51
CA TYR A 560 -24.66 -18.86 27.76
C TYR A 560 -25.50 -17.56 27.80
N PRO A 561 -26.84 -17.59 27.74
CA PRO A 561 -27.67 -16.41 28.02
C PRO A 561 -27.38 -15.77 29.38
N ALA A 562 -27.32 -16.57 30.46
CA ALA A 562 -27.00 -16.06 31.79
C ALA A 562 -25.57 -15.50 31.87
N VAL A 563 -24.61 -16.16 31.22
CA VAL A 563 -23.21 -15.69 31.13
C VAL A 563 -23.13 -14.35 30.38
N ALA A 564 -23.81 -14.22 29.24
CA ALA A 564 -23.84 -12.99 28.48
C ALA A 564 -24.49 -11.84 29.25
N ASN A 565 -25.61 -12.09 29.95
CA ASN A 565 -26.24 -11.10 30.81
C ASN A 565 -25.32 -10.66 31.95
N ALA A 566 -24.64 -11.59 32.62
CA ALA A 566 -23.70 -11.27 33.68
C ALA A 566 -22.51 -10.45 33.15
N TRP A 567 -22.01 -10.78 31.96
CA TRP A 567 -20.98 -10.01 31.28
C TRP A 567 -21.44 -8.60 30.95
N HIS A 568 -22.58 -8.46 30.28
CA HIS A 568 -23.16 -7.16 29.91
C HIS A 568 -23.51 -6.30 31.11
N ALA A 569 -23.93 -6.90 32.23
CA ALA A 569 -24.17 -6.18 33.48
C ALA A 569 -22.88 -5.61 34.09
N LEU A 570 -21.73 -6.24 33.86
CA LEU A 570 -20.42 -5.77 34.36
C LEU A 570 -19.81 -4.69 33.46
N LEU A 571 -20.13 -4.67 32.16
CA LEU A 571 -19.52 -3.74 31.20
C LEU A 571 -19.59 -2.26 31.64
N PRO A 572 -20.72 -1.70 32.10
CA PRO A 572 -20.79 -0.28 32.51
C PRO A 572 -19.66 0.15 33.45
N ASP A 573 -19.43 -0.62 34.53
CA ASP A 573 -18.42 -0.29 35.54
C ASP A 573 -16.99 -0.47 35.04
N LEU A 574 -16.75 -1.46 34.16
CA LEU A 574 -15.45 -1.63 33.50
C LEU A 574 -15.15 -0.44 32.59
N LEU A 575 -16.09 -0.09 31.73
CA LEU A 575 -15.90 0.91 30.69
C LEU A 575 -15.86 2.34 31.25
N ASP A 576 -16.56 2.61 32.35
CA ASP A 576 -16.50 3.89 33.06
C ASP A 576 -15.12 4.18 33.67
N SER A 577 -14.31 3.15 33.87
CA SER A 577 -12.92 3.30 34.31
C SER A 577 -11.92 3.59 33.17
N GLY A 578 -12.38 3.61 31.92
CA GLY A 578 -11.55 3.89 30.75
C GLY A 578 -10.96 2.65 30.07
N LEU A 579 -11.39 1.45 30.46
CA LEU A 579 -11.04 0.20 29.79
C LEU A 579 -11.75 0.11 28.43
N GLN A 580 -11.13 -0.60 27.49
CA GLN A 580 -11.76 -1.06 26.26
C GLN A 580 -11.69 -2.59 26.20
N ILE A 581 -12.69 -3.20 25.58
CA ILE A 581 -12.82 -4.65 25.53
C ILE A 581 -13.19 -5.11 24.12
N THR A 582 -12.38 -5.99 23.52
CA THR A 582 -12.71 -6.75 22.32
C THR A 582 -13.13 -8.16 22.74
N TYR A 583 -14.36 -8.56 22.41
CA TYR A 583 -14.89 -9.88 22.78
C TYR A 583 -15.80 -10.46 21.69
N TYR A 584 -16.07 -11.76 21.75
CA TYR A 584 -16.97 -12.45 20.84
C TYR A 584 -17.87 -13.43 21.60
N ALA A 585 -19.01 -13.77 20.99
CA ALA A 585 -19.92 -14.81 21.47
C ALA A 585 -20.44 -15.67 20.30
N ALA A 586 -20.56 -16.96 20.54
CA ALA A 586 -21.11 -17.97 19.66
C ALA A 586 -21.99 -18.93 20.49
N THR A 587 -22.71 -19.84 19.83
CA THR A 587 -23.62 -20.80 20.50
C THR A 587 -22.97 -21.68 21.57
N SER A 588 -21.67 -21.92 21.46
CA SER A 588 -20.93 -22.85 22.31
C SER A 588 -19.68 -22.25 22.94
N GLN A 589 -19.45 -20.95 22.74
CA GLN A 589 -18.31 -20.27 23.34
C GLN A 589 -18.51 -18.76 23.48
N MET A 590 -17.78 -18.15 24.40
CA MET A 590 -17.62 -16.71 24.53
C MET A 590 -16.18 -16.42 24.93
N GLY A 591 -15.54 -15.44 24.30
CA GLY A 591 -14.16 -15.10 24.62
C GLY A 591 -13.93 -13.60 24.65
N VAL A 592 -13.01 -13.18 25.52
CA VAL A 592 -12.42 -11.86 25.51
C VAL A 592 -11.06 -11.98 24.85
N VAL A 593 -10.92 -11.35 23.68
CA VAL A 593 -9.67 -11.28 22.91
C VAL A 593 -8.68 -10.39 23.64
N SER A 594 -9.16 -9.24 24.12
CA SER A 594 -8.38 -8.32 24.92
C SER A 594 -9.32 -7.42 25.72
N LEU A 595 -9.07 -7.31 27.01
CA LEU A 595 -9.48 -6.17 27.82
C LEU A 595 -8.24 -5.32 28.01
N THR A 596 -8.23 -4.13 27.41
CA THR A 596 -7.10 -3.20 27.40
C THR A 596 -7.24 -2.17 28.51
N GLY A 597 -6.23 -2.13 29.38
CA GLY A 597 -6.09 -1.18 30.48
C GLY A 597 -4.91 -0.23 30.27
N TYR A 598 -5.11 0.78 29.42
CA TYR A 598 -4.14 1.86 29.25
C TYR A 598 -4.02 2.68 30.55
N ASN A 599 -2.79 2.84 31.06
CA ASN A 599 -2.50 3.44 32.37
C ASN A 599 -3.21 2.73 33.54
N HIS A 600 -3.37 1.41 33.41
CA HIS A 600 -3.85 0.53 34.48
C HIS A 600 -2.84 -0.59 34.73
N THR A 601 -2.75 -1.02 35.98
CA THR A 601 -1.92 -2.15 36.37
C THR A 601 -2.68 -3.46 36.21
N GLN A 602 -1.95 -4.58 36.14
CA GLN A 602 -2.55 -5.92 36.18
C GLN A 602 -3.48 -6.09 37.40
N ALA A 603 -3.09 -5.59 38.58
CA ALA A 603 -3.89 -5.67 39.80
C ALA A 603 -5.23 -4.93 39.68
N ASP A 604 -5.28 -3.82 38.92
CA ASP A 604 -6.53 -3.12 38.62
C ASP A 604 -7.49 -4.01 37.81
N LEU A 605 -6.96 -4.75 36.83
CA LEU A 605 -7.77 -5.65 35.99
C LEU A 605 -8.25 -6.87 36.78
N GLU A 606 -7.38 -7.46 37.62
CA GLU A 606 -7.74 -8.56 38.51
C GLU A 606 -8.90 -8.17 39.42
N ALA A 607 -8.77 -7.05 40.13
CA ALA A 607 -9.79 -6.57 41.07
C ALA A 607 -11.15 -6.31 40.39
N ARG A 608 -11.13 -5.79 39.16
CA ARG A 608 -12.36 -5.46 38.40
C ARG A 608 -13.06 -6.68 37.82
N LEU A 609 -12.34 -7.77 37.55
CA LEU A 609 -12.92 -9.00 37.02
C LEU A 609 -13.42 -9.98 38.09
N VAL A 610 -13.11 -9.75 39.38
CA VAL A 610 -13.59 -10.59 40.50
C VAL A 610 -15.09 -10.90 40.40
N PRO A 611 -16.00 -9.93 40.16
CA PRO A 611 -17.44 -10.24 40.11
C PRO A 611 -17.81 -11.24 39.01
N PHE A 612 -17.13 -11.19 37.86
CA PHE A 612 -17.39 -12.12 36.75
C PHE A 612 -16.78 -13.49 37.01
N VAL A 613 -15.57 -13.55 37.56
CA VAL A 613 -14.93 -14.82 37.96
C VAL A 613 -15.76 -15.53 39.03
N GLU A 614 -16.25 -14.80 40.03
CA GLU A 614 -17.15 -15.34 41.07
C GLU A 614 -18.47 -15.82 40.45
N PHE A 615 -19.07 -15.05 39.54
CA PHE A 615 -20.26 -15.49 38.81
C PHE A 615 -20.01 -16.80 38.06
N MET A 616 -18.91 -16.92 37.32
CA MET A 616 -18.58 -18.16 36.59
C MET A 616 -18.40 -19.35 37.54
N ALA A 617 -17.81 -19.15 38.72
CA ALA A 617 -17.71 -20.18 39.74
C ALA A 617 -19.09 -20.66 40.23
N THR A 618 -20.09 -19.76 40.33
CA THR A 618 -21.49 -20.17 40.63
C THR A 618 -22.12 -21.02 39.52
N GLN A 619 -21.66 -20.86 38.28
CA GLN A 619 -22.05 -21.68 37.13
C GLN A 619 -21.25 -23.00 37.04
N GLY A 620 -20.39 -23.29 38.03
CA GLY A 620 -19.58 -24.50 38.06
C GLY A 620 -18.36 -24.47 37.12
N PHE A 621 -17.93 -23.28 36.68
CA PHE A 621 -16.76 -23.10 35.82
C PHE A 621 -15.72 -22.21 36.50
N ASP A 622 -14.53 -22.77 36.72
CA ASP A 622 -13.39 -22.05 37.27
C ASP A 622 -12.69 -21.26 36.16
N LEU A 623 -13.14 -20.01 35.94
CA LEU A 623 -12.56 -19.12 34.94
C LEU A 623 -11.17 -18.64 35.41
N GLN A 624 -10.17 -18.84 34.57
CA GLN A 624 -8.78 -18.42 34.82
C GLN A 624 -8.34 -17.41 33.74
N PRO A 625 -8.58 -16.09 33.92
CA PRO A 625 -8.13 -15.08 32.96
C PRO A 625 -6.61 -14.99 32.89
N SER A 626 -6.08 -14.81 31.67
CA SER A 626 -4.65 -14.61 31.43
C SER A 626 -4.33 -13.12 31.51
N TYR A 627 -3.80 -12.67 32.64
CA TYR A 627 -3.40 -11.28 32.85
C TYR A 627 -1.98 -11.02 32.37
N THR A 628 -1.78 -9.84 31.78
CA THR A 628 -0.47 -9.34 31.32
C THR A 628 -0.30 -7.87 31.69
N GLN A 629 0.95 -7.41 31.73
CA GLN A 629 1.30 -6.01 31.88
C GLN A 629 2.57 -5.70 31.09
N PHE A 630 2.54 -4.60 30.37
CA PHE A 630 3.63 -4.12 29.52
C PHE A 630 4.01 -2.69 29.89
N ASP A 631 5.28 -2.35 29.72
CA ASP A 631 5.79 -1.00 29.98
C ASP A 631 5.34 0.01 28.91
N SER A 632 4.96 -0.46 27.71
CA SER A 632 4.49 0.33 26.59
C SER A 632 3.16 -0.18 26.03
N TYR A 633 2.35 0.71 25.46
CA TYR A 633 1.16 0.30 24.69
C TYR A 633 1.52 -0.50 23.43
N HIS A 634 2.67 -0.22 22.82
CA HIS A 634 3.11 -0.93 21.60
C HIS A 634 3.33 -2.42 21.86
N ASP A 635 4.00 -2.78 22.97
CA ASP A 635 4.20 -4.17 23.36
C ASP A 635 2.87 -4.89 23.69
N HIS A 636 1.96 -4.19 24.38
CA HIS A 636 0.60 -4.68 24.61
C HIS A 636 -0.12 -4.96 23.28
N TYR A 637 -0.08 -4.00 22.35
CA TYR A 637 -0.71 -4.15 21.05
C TYR A 637 -0.11 -5.33 20.25
N ALA A 638 1.21 -5.45 20.23
CA ALA A 638 1.89 -6.55 19.56
C ALA A 638 1.53 -7.93 20.17
N HIS A 639 1.30 -7.99 21.48
CA HIS A 639 0.86 -9.21 22.16
C HIS A 639 -0.56 -9.64 21.77
N TYR A 640 -1.52 -8.72 21.79
CA TYR A 640 -2.94 -9.04 21.58
C TYR A 640 -3.39 -9.01 20.12
N TYR A 641 -2.75 -8.18 19.28
CA TYR A 641 -3.18 -7.93 17.90
C TYR A 641 -2.07 -8.16 16.86
N GLY A 642 -0.85 -8.52 17.28
CA GLY A 642 0.25 -8.89 16.39
C GLY A 642 0.14 -10.32 15.82
N PRO A 643 1.17 -10.79 15.09
CA PRO A 643 2.40 -10.09 14.75
C PRO A 643 2.19 -9.02 13.67
N LEU A 644 2.81 -7.85 13.85
CA LEU A 644 2.83 -6.79 12.84
C LEU A 644 3.69 -7.20 11.63
N PRO A 645 3.38 -6.73 10.40
CA PRO A 645 2.38 -5.72 10.06
C PRO A 645 0.98 -6.27 9.75
N ALA A 646 0.81 -7.58 9.62
CA ALA A 646 -0.47 -8.18 9.26
C ALA A 646 -1.47 -8.16 10.44
N GLY A 647 -1.01 -8.60 11.61
CA GLY A 647 -1.81 -8.74 12.82
C GLY A 647 -2.68 -9.99 12.85
N ALA A 648 -3.11 -10.40 14.04
CA ALA A 648 -3.98 -11.56 14.26
C ALA A 648 -5.40 -11.37 13.70
N LEU A 649 -5.82 -10.11 13.51
CA LEU A 649 -7.13 -9.74 12.96
C LEU A 649 -7.02 -9.20 11.52
N GLY A 650 -5.84 -9.28 10.89
CA GLY A 650 -5.57 -8.81 9.52
C GLY A 650 -6.10 -9.75 8.44
N VAL A 651 -7.38 -10.10 8.55
CA VAL A 651 -8.05 -11.09 7.70
C VAL A 651 -8.93 -10.40 6.65
N ALA A 652 -8.96 -10.96 5.45
CA ALA A 652 -9.75 -10.50 4.32
C ALA A 652 -10.82 -11.55 3.99
N GLY A 653 -12.07 -11.09 3.90
CA GLY A 653 -13.16 -11.90 3.35
C GLY A 653 -13.62 -13.08 4.18
N GLU A 654 -13.50 -12.99 5.51
CA GLU A 654 -13.97 -14.04 6.40
C GLU A 654 -15.47 -13.94 6.74
N TRP A 655 -16.03 -12.73 6.79
CA TRP A 655 -17.32 -12.49 7.44
C TRP A 655 -18.26 -11.66 6.57
N LEU A 656 -19.49 -12.16 6.43
CA LEU A 656 -20.65 -11.35 6.09
C LEU A 656 -21.20 -10.75 7.38
N MET A 657 -21.72 -9.52 7.34
CA MET A 657 -22.05 -8.80 8.56
C MET A 657 -23.30 -7.92 8.49
N GLY A 658 -23.90 -7.73 9.66
CA GLY A 658 -24.76 -6.61 9.99
C GLY A 658 -24.28 -5.99 11.31
N GLY A 659 -24.52 -4.69 11.50
CA GLY A 659 -23.96 -3.94 12.63
C GLY A 659 -25.02 -3.18 13.40
N ARG A 660 -24.82 -3.05 14.72
CA ARG A 660 -25.68 -2.25 15.60
C ARG A 660 -24.91 -1.72 16.80
N LEU A 661 -25.27 -0.54 17.26
CA LEU A 661 -24.81 -0.01 18.55
C LEU A 661 -25.77 -0.43 19.67
N LEU A 662 -25.23 -0.92 20.78
CA LEU A 662 -25.99 -1.27 21.99
C LEU A 662 -25.76 -0.18 23.05
N SER A 663 -26.84 0.50 23.42
CA SER A 663 -26.79 1.55 24.45
C SER A 663 -26.67 0.95 25.85
N ARG A 664 -26.16 1.76 26.77
CA ARG A 664 -26.11 1.43 28.20
C ARG A 664 -27.46 0.96 28.74
N ALA A 665 -28.55 1.57 28.27
CA ALA A 665 -29.89 1.27 28.76
C ALA A 665 -30.41 -0.09 28.27
N VAL A 666 -29.96 -0.57 27.12
CA VAL A 666 -30.44 -1.83 26.51
C VAL A 666 -29.63 -3.05 27.00
N LEU A 667 -28.33 -2.87 27.27
CA LEU A 667 -27.41 -3.97 27.58
C LEU A 667 -27.90 -4.94 28.68
N PRO A 668 -28.43 -4.51 29.84
CA PRO A 668 -28.84 -5.43 30.90
C PRO A 668 -29.91 -6.44 30.47
N ASP A 669 -30.73 -6.09 29.48
CA ASP A 669 -31.88 -6.88 29.02
C ASP A 669 -31.64 -7.51 27.63
N PHE A 670 -30.43 -7.41 27.08
CA PHE A 670 -30.14 -7.81 25.70
C PHE A 670 -29.86 -9.31 25.54
N GLY A 671 -29.53 -10.05 26.61
CA GLY A 671 -29.13 -11.45 26.51
C GLY A 671 -30.13 -12.39 25.83
N PRO A 672 -31.46 -12.26 26.00
CA PRO A 672 -32.43 -13.04 25.23
C PRO A 672 -32.32 -12.82 23.72
N THR A 673 -32.13 -11.58 23.29
CA THR A 673 -31.93 -11.22 21.88
C THR A 673 -30.62 -11.79 21.35
N LEU A 674 -29.52 -11.64 22.11
CA LEU A 674 -28.25 -12.25 21.76
C LEU A 674 -28.38 -13.77 21.64
N ASN A 675 -28.97 -14.45 22.62
CA ASN A 675 -29.18 -15.88 22.53
C ASN A 675 -30.00 -16.27 21.31
N GLN A 676 -31.07 -15.53 21.01
CA GLN A 676 -31.88 -15.78 19.82
C GLN A 676 -31.03 -15.70 18.54
N THR A 677 -30.20 -14.66 18.37
CA THR A 677 -29.33 -14.55 17.18
C THR A 677 -28.28 -15.64 17.15
N LEU A 678 -27.66 -15.98 18.28
CA LEU A 678 -26.72 -17.10 18.38
C LEU A 678 -27.37 -18.42 17.94
N GLN A 679 -28.60 -18.72 18.37
CA GLN A 679 -29.32 -19.95 17.96
C GLN A 679 -29.66 -20.00 16.47
N LEU A 680 -29.60 -18.87 15.76
CA LEU A 680 -29.69 -18.81 14.30
C LEU A 680 -28.34 -19.12 13.60
N GLY A 681 -27.30 -19.44 14.36
CA GLY A 681 -25.95 -19.74 13.87
C GLY A 681 -25.06 -18.52 13.68
N VAL A 682 -25.52 -17.33 14.10
CA VAL A 682 -24.80 -16.06 13.97
C VAL A 682 -23.79 -15.91 15.10
N ASN A 683 -22.59 -15.42 14.79
CA ASN A 683 -21.62 -15.04 15.81
C ASN A 683 -21.71 -13.54 16.10
N LEU A 684 -21.48 -13.16 17.35
CA LEU A 684 -21.29 -11.77 17.76
C LEU A 684 -19.79 -11.48 17.81
N ILE A 685 -19.36 -10.40 17.15
CA ILE A 685 -18.08 -9.73 17.42
C ILE A 685 -18.42 -8.36 18.02
N ALA A 686 -17.70 -7.96 19.06
CA ALA A 686 -18.05 -6.76 19.80
C ALA A 686 -16.84 -6.00 20.34
N GLN A 687 -16.96 -4.68 20.29
CA GLN A 687 -16.03 -3.73 20.88
C GLN A 687 -16.80 -2.93 21.91
N ALA A 688 -16.44 -3.11 23.17
CA ALA A 688 -17.05 -2.43 24.30
C ALA A 688 -16.16 -1.28 24.76
N MET A 689 -16.74 -0.08 24.83
CA MET A 689 -16.04 1.16 25.15
C MET A 689 -17.03 2.22 25.64
N ASN A 690 -16.58 3.11 26.53
CA ASN A 690 -17.34 4.31 26.87
C ASN A 690 -16.65 5.55 26.29
N THR A 691 -17.27 6.17 25.29
CA THR A 691 -16.77 7.40 24.65
C THR A 691 -17.52 8.67 25.01
N THR A 692 -18.51 8.61 25.91
CA THR A 692 -19.39 9.74 26.25
C THR A 692 -18.63 11.02 26.61
N ARG A 693 -17.51 10.88 27.35
CA ARG A 693 -16.72 12.04 27.83
C ARG A 693 -15.93 12.78 26.74
N PHE A 694 -15.88 12.24 25.53
CA PHE A 694 -15.16 12.85 24.40
C PHE A 694 -16.09 13.53 23.38
N ALA A 695 -17.40 13.50 23.62
CA ALA A 695 -18.37 14.03 22.68
C ALA A 695 -18.18 15.54 22.44
N THR A 696 -17.93 15.91 21.18
CA THR A 696 -17.82 17.31 20.73
C THR A 696 -18.71 17.55 19.50
N PRO A 697 -20.04 17.45 19.60
CA PRO A 697 -20.94 17.48 18.45
C PRO A 697 -20.90 18.80 17.66
N ALA A 698 -20.42 19.89 18.29
CA ALA A 698 -20.25 21.18 17.62
C ALA A 698 -19.07 21.20 16.63
N THR A 699 -18.06 20.34 16.80
CA THR A 699 -16.85 20.36 15.97
C THR A 699 -16.53 19.02 15.30
N ARG A 700 -17.24 17.93 15.64
CA ARG A 700 -17.08 16.61 15.05
C ARG A 700 -18.42 15.95 14.78
N ALA A 701 -18.62 15.42 13.57
CA ALA A 701 -19.87 14.81 13.12
C ALA A 701 -19.98 13.30 13.43
N VAL A 702 -19.40 12.85 14.55
CA VAL A 702 -19.60 11.49 15.06
C VAL A 702 -21.10 11.25 15.26
N LEU A 703 -21.60 10.09 14.82
CA LEU A 703 -23.00 9.69 14.97
C LEU A 703 -23.45 9.88 16.45
N PRO A 704 -24.53 10.65 16.74
CA PRO A 704 -24.88 11.03 18.10
C PRO A 704 -25.12 9.85 19.05
N GLN A 705 -25.60 8.72 18.54
CA GLN A 705 -25.84 7.48 19.28
C GLN A 705 -24.56 6.89 19.90
N TRP A 706 -23.35 7.32 19.51
CA TRP A 706 -22.12 6.95 20.22
C TRP A 706 -22.04 7.53 21.64
N GLN A 707 -22.86 8.52 22.00
CA GLN A 707 -22.82 9.16 23.31
C GLN A 707 -23.42 8.30 24.43
N ASP A 708 -24.31 7.37 24.12
CA ASP A 708 -24.96 6.46 25.07
C ASP A 708 -24.66 4.97 24.79
N THR A 709 -23.94 4.70 23.70
CA THR A 709 -23.44 3.36 23.34
C THR A 709 -22.34 2.89 24.27
N LEU A 710 -22.41 1.61 24.65
CA LEU A 710 -21.33 0.92 25.35
C LEU A 710 -20.74 -0.24 24.55
N VAL A 711 -21.48 -0.80 23.60
CA VAL A 711 -21.01 -1.89 22.74
C VAL A 711 -21.33 -1.57 21.29
N MET A 712 -20.30 -1.50 20.45
CA MET A 712 -20.46 -1.67 19.01
C MET A 712 -20.48 -3.17 18.73
N SER A 713 -21.55 -3.65 18.10
CA SER A 713 -21.79 -5.08 17.86
C SER A 713 -21.95 -5.38 16.37
N THR A 714 -21.28 -6.42 15.91
CA THR A 714 -21.43 -6.98 14.58
C THR A 714 -21.91 -8.43 14.66
N TYR A 715 -22.88 -8.75 13.82
CA TYR A 715 -23.55 -10.04 13.72
C TYR A 715 -23.09 -10.69 12.43
N VAL A 716 -22.27 -11.74 12.56
CA VAL A 716 -21.51 -12.28 11.44
C VAL A 716 -21.84 -13.74 11.13
N LEU A 717 -21.84 -14.05 9.83
CA LEU A 717 -21.82 -15.41 9.31
C LEU A 717 -20.59 -15.59 8.42
N PRO A 718 -19.98 -16.79 8.41
CA PRO A 718 -18.75 -17.02 7.67
C PRO A 718 -19.00 -16.94 6.16
N TRP A 719 -18.06 -16.34 5.45
CA TRP A 719 -17.96 -16.46 4.01
C TRP A 719 -17.33 -17.81 3.62
N SER A 720 -17.74 -18.38 2.49
CA SER A 720 -17.12 -19.56 1.91
C SER A 720 -16.93 -19.40 0.41
N PHE A 721 -15.68 -19.58 -0.03
CA PHE A 721 -15.33 -19.65 -1.45
C PHE A 721 -15.62 -21.03 -2.08
N GLU A 722 -16.03 -22.01 -1.29
CA GLU A 722 -16.31 -23.39 -1.75
C GLU A 722 -17.74 -23.58 -2.26
N VAL A 723 -18.61 -22.60 -2.02
CA VAL A 723 -20.03 -22.63 -2.43
C VAL A 723 -20.29 -21.58 -3.51
N PRO A 724 -21.38 -21.73 -4.31
CA PRO A 724 -21.77 -20.71 -5.27
C PRO A 724 -21.91 -19.32 -4.64
N PHE A 725 -21.46 -18.28 -5.35
CA PHE A 725 -21.60 -16.88 -4.90
C PHE A 725 -23.04 -16.51 -4.51
N ALA A 726 -24.03 -17.04 -5.24
CA ALA A 726 -25.44 -16.82 -4.94
C ALA A 726 -25.86 -17.30 -3.53
N ASP A 727 -25.19 -18.32 -2.98
CA ASP A 727 -25.45 -18.82 -1.63
C ASP A 727 -24.89 -17.84 -0.58
N MET A 728 -23.79 -17.16 -0.88
CA MET A 728 -23.26 -16.09 -0.03
C MET A 728 -24.12 -14.83 -0.06
N VAL A 729 -24.66 -14.47 -1.23
CA VAL A 729 -25.68 -13.40 -1.32
C VAL A 729 -26.91 -13.75 -0.49
N ALA A 730 -27.42 -14.99 -0.61
CA ALA A 730 -28.54 -15.45 0.21
C ALA A 730 -28.23 -15.44 1.72
N THR A 731 -26.96 -15.66 2.08
CA THR A 731 -26.49 -15.58 3.48
C THR A 731 -26.50 -14.14 3.98
N GLN A 732 -26.07 -13.16 3.18
CA GLN A 732 -26.21 -11.74 3.53
C GLN A 732 -27.69 -11.32 3.61
N ASP A 733 -28.52 -11.79 2.67
CA ASP A 733 -29.96 -11.53 2.69
C ASP A 733 -30.59 -12.09 3.96
N TYR A 734 -30.13 -13.25 4.43
CA TYR A 734 -30.57 -13.82 5.70
C TYR A 734 -30.19 -12.95 6.91
N ILE A 735 -28.96 -12.42 6.95
CA ILE A 735 -28.56 -11.43 7.97
C ILE A 735 -29.51 -10.23 7.92
N THR A 736 -29.73 -9.68 6.74
CA THR A 736 -30.53 -8.46 6.52
C THR A 736 -32.00 -8.65 6.88
N THR A 737 -32.61 -9.76 6.46
CA THR A 737 -34.07 -9.94 6.51
C THR A 737 -34.56 -10.74 7.71
N VAL A 738 -33.66 -11.47 8.39
CA VAL A 738 -34.01 -12.31 9.55
C VAL A 738 -33.29 -11.87 10.81
N VAL A 739 -31.96 -11.71 10.75
CA VAL A 739 -31.14 -11.45 11.95
C VAL A 739 -31.27 -10.01 12.41
N MET A 740 -31.02 -9.04 11.52
CA MET A 740 -31.03 -7.62 11.87
C MET A 740 -32.37 -7.14 12.42
N PRO A 741 -33.55 -7.54 11.89
CA PRO A 741 -34.84 -7.13 12.45
C PRO A 741 -35.04 -7.56 13.92
N ILE A 742 -34.49 -8.72 14.33
CA ILE A 742 -34.53 -9.17 15.73
C ILE A 742 -33.73 -8.21 16.60
N VAL A 743 -32.50 -7.87 16.18
CA VAL A 743 -31.60 -6.95 16.90
C VAL A 743 -32.18 -5.53 16.96
N GLU A 744 -32.69 -5.02 15.84
CA GLU A 744 -33.28 -3.69 15.72
C GLU A 744 -34.53 -3.54 16.59
N SER A 745 -35.38 -4.56 16.65
CA SER A 745 -36.57 -4.56 17.51
C SER A 745 -36.24 -4.41 19.00
N ALA A 746 -35.08 -4.93 19.42
CA ALA A 746 -34.56 -4.83 20.78
C ALA A 746 -33.74 -3.54 21.02
N THR A 747 -33.42 -2.79 19.97
CA THR A 747 -32.57 -1.59 20.02
C THR A 747 -33.22 -0.40 19.29
N PRO A 748 -34.46 -0.01 19.63
CA PRO A 748 -35.15 1.09 18.97
C PRO A 748 -34.37 2.40 19.12
N GLY A 749 -34.19 3.13 18.02
CA GLY A 749 -33.46 4.41 17.99
C GLY A 749 -31.93 4.29 18.03
N ALA A 750 -31.39 3.07 18.15
CA ALA A 750 -29.96 2.85 17.99
C ALA A 750 -29.51 3.10 16.54
N GLY A 751 -28.24 3.45 16.38
CA GLY A 751 -27.58 3.51 15.08
C GLY A 751 -26.65 2.33 14.85
N ALA A 752 -25.80 2.44 13.82
CA ALA A 752 -24.74 1.49 13.54
C ALA A 752 -23.45 2.22 13.16
N TYR A 753 -22.30 1.60 13.43
CA TYR A 753 -21.02 2.11 12.95
C TYR A 753 -20.92 1.88 11.44
N ILE A 754 -20.98 2.94 10.63
CA ILE A 754 -21.05 2.85 9.16
C ILE A 754 -19.94 2.02 8.50
N ASN A 755 -18.77 1.84 9.13
CA ASN A 755 -17.73 0.99 8.55
C ASN A 755 -17.97 -0.49 8.75
N GLU A 756 -18.76 -0.89 9.75
CA GLU A 756 -19.00 -2.28 10.14
C GLU A 756 -20.50 -2.49 10.34
N ALA A 757 -21.26 -2.24 9.27
CA ALA A 757 -22.71 -2.26 9.27
C ALA A 757 -23.25 -3.13 8.14
N ASN A 758 -24.58 -3.30 8.10
CA ASN A 758 -25.24 -3.95 6.98
C ASN A 758 -25.17 -3.02 5.75
N TYR A 759 -24.51 -3.45 4.67
CA TYR A 759 -24.51 -2.69 3.43
C TYR A 759 -25.87 -2.70 2.71
N LEU A 760 -26.87 -3.45 3.20
CA LEU A 760 -28.24 -3.41 2.69
C LEU A 760 -29.20 -2.64 3.62
N GLN A 761 -28.68 -1.78 4.52
CA GLN A 761 -29.51 -1.00 5.43
C GLN A 761 -30.43 -0.03 4.67
N GLU A 762 -31.75 -0.25 4.75
CA GLU A 762 -32.72 0.57 4.02
C GLU A 762 -32.82 2.01 4.55
N ASP A 763 -32.86 2.17 5.89
CA ASP A 763 -32.96 3.46 6.59
C ASP A 763 -31.58 4.02 7.00
N TRP A 764 -30.56 3.76 6.18
CA TRP A 764 -29.17 4.12 6.41
C TRP A 764 -28.95 5.60 6.77
N GLN A 765 -29.80 6.53 6.30
CA GLN A 765 -29.69 7.94 6.69
C GLN A 765 -29.80 8.12 8.20
N GLU A 766 -30.81 7.51 8.82
CA GLU A 766 -31.02 7.60 10.26
C GLU A 766 -29.99 6.74 11.01
N VAL A 767 -29.73 5.54 10.52
CA VAL A 767 -28.86 4.57 11.21
C VAL A 767 -27.38 4.99 11.21
N PHE A 768 -26.88 5.57 10.12
CA PHE A 768 -25.46 5.92 9.97
C PHE A 768 -25.15 7.39 10.27
N TYR A 769 -26.13 8.29 10.15
CA TYR A 769 -25.92 9.73 10.34
C TYR A 769 -26.82 10.35 11.42
N GLY A 770 -27.99 9.76 11.69
CA GLY A 770 -28.96 10.25 12.65
C GLY A 770 -29.28 11.72 12.43
N SER A 771 -29.38 12.48 13.53
CA SER A 771 -29.69 13.91 13.48
C SER A 771 -28.63 14.78 12.77
N ASN A 772 -27.43 14.24 12.46
CA ASN A 772 -26.41 14.98 11.72
C ASN A 772 -26.72 15.05 10.22
N TYR A 773 -27.56 14.15 9.68
CA TYR A 773 -27.78 14.00 8.23
C TYR A 773 -28.14 15.31 7.50
N PRO A 774 -29.09 16.14 7.98
CA PRO A 774 -29.49 17.34 7.25
C PRO A 774 -28.36 18.37 7.09
N GLU A 775 -27.53 18.55 8.13
CA GLU A 775 -26.41 19.50 8.09
C GLU A 775 -25.25 18.94 7.27
N LEU A 776 -24.97 17.64 7.36
CA LEU A 776 -24.00 16.97 6.51
C LEU A 776 -24.34 17.12 5.02
N LEU A 777 -25.62 17.09 4.67
CA LEU A 777 -26.08 17.32 3.30
C LEU A 777 -25.83 18.77 2.83
N VAL A 778 -25.91 19.76 3.73
CA VAL A 778 -25.53 21.15 3.42
C VAL A 778 -24.04 21.23 3.11
N VAL A 779 -23.20 20.60 3.94
CA VAL A 779 -21.74 20.55 3.72
C VAL A 779 -21.40 19.83 2.41
N LYS A 780 -22.03 18.68 2.14
CA LYS A 780 -21.87 17.93 0.88
C LYS A 780 -22.15 18.82 -0.33
N LYS A 781 -23.28 19.53 -0.35
CA LYS A 781 -23.65 20.44 -1.45
C LYS A 781 -22.71 21.63 -1.60
N LYS A 782 -22.07 22.08 -0.52
CA LYS A 782 -21.06 23.15 -0.56
C LYS A 782 -19.75 22.69 -1.20
N TYR A 783 -19.24 21.51 -0.85
CA TYR A 783 -17.91 21.04 -1.27
C TYR A 783 -17.91 20.14 -2.50
N ASP A 784 -19.06 19.52 -2.81
CA ASP A 784 -19.26 18.70 -4.00
C ASP A 784 -20.67 18.92 -4.61
N PRO A 785 -20.93 20.11 -5.16
CA PRO A 785 -22.24 20.48 -5.71
C PRO A 785 -22.63 19.65 -6.95
N LYS A 786 -21.67 18.97 -7.59
CA LYS A 786 -21.89 18.14 -8.77
C LYS A 786 -22.07 16.65 -8.45
N GLY A 787 -21.82 16.24 -7.20
CA GLY A 787 -21.84 14.84 -6.80
C GLY A 787 -20.72 14.01 -7.43
N ILE A 788 -19.53 14.59 -7.62
CA ILE A 788 -18.35 13.88 -8.16
C ILE A 788 -17.93 12.74 -7.23
N PHE A 789 -18.00 12.96 -5.92
CA PHE A 789 -17.65 11.96 -4.92
C PHE A 789 -18.90 11.15 -4.56
N PHE A 790 -19.06 10.00 -5.21
CA PHE A 790 -20.16 9.08 -4.99
C PHE A 790 -19.67 7.75 -4.42
N ASN A 791 -20.41 7.21 -3.45
CA ASN A 791 -20.36 5.82 -3.02
C ASN A 791 -21.72 5.37 -2.46
N GLU A 792 -21.88 4.10 -2.10
CA GLU A 792 -23.13 3.59 -1.51
C GLU A 792 -23.35 4.14 -0.10
N HIS A 793 -24.61 4.40 0.28
CA HIS A 793 -25.02 4.99 1.57
C HIS A 793 -24.41 6.40 1.84
N VAL A 794 -24.25 7.20 0.78
CA VAL A 794 -23.70 8.57 0.81
C VAL A 794 -24.79 9.61 0.82
N LEU A 795 -24.48 10.77 1.42
CA LEU A 795 -25.28 12.00 1.34
C LEU A 795 -25.55 12.38 -0.14
N THR A 796 -26.80 12.26 -0.60
CA THR A 796 -27.26 12.62 -1.96
C THR A 796 -28.16 13.85 -1.98
#